data_AF-A0A365H387-F1
#
_entry.id   AF-A0A365H387-F1
#
_cell.length_a   1.000
_cell.length_b   1.000
_cell.length_c   1.000
_cell.angle_alpha   90.00
_cell.angle_beta   90.00
_cell.angle_gamma   90.00
#
_symmetry.space_group_name_H-M   'P 1'
#
loop_
_entity.id
_entity.type
_entity.pdbx_description
1 polymer ?
#
loop_
_entity_poly.entity_id
_entity_poly.type
_entity_poly.pdbx_seq_one_letter_code
_entity_poly.pdbx_strand_id
1 'polypeptide(L)'
;MPLTVEDVYDHIRGVCFKTGPPGTVGAETEWLVVDLADPAAHVPLDRVRALVGQAGDRLPGGSRITFEPGGQLELSSAPQPGGIAPLHRALAADIATVTGRLAGAGLALAGHGVDPVRPPLLQHTDHRYRCMDAYFGCPAGPAMMCTSASIQVCVDIGADQAGLRERWRLAHALGPVLVAAFANSPLRAGRRTGLRSTRHAIWAELDPGRTAAPVGDDPVEAWTRYVLDARLMLIRDPDGGWRPDPGLTFAQWLATGEPGPEELDYHLSTLFPPVRPRGWLELRMIDALPERYWPVPVAVAAALLDDPRAAATAAAATEPVAGRWWTAAVRALTDPALAAAARSCFDAAREALPRLGAADLVPLVDEYAARYVERGRCPADDLLTGPTTGPAAGPAATPSTTPPTTPPARHSRGGTAVPTTPVQDEDALKELIAAELSASRDRSLGLTTDVLATPELLTQVSPLMSPLVWDLAHIGNYEELWLLRAAAGGDPLRPEIDGLYDAFEHPRAERPKLPLLPPDEARAYIAEVRTRVLGTLEDVRFRPDNPLTAGGFVYGMVVQHEHQHDETMLATHQLRRDAALPDPDPAAAPADGGPGRDEVLVEAGPFVMGAEDDPWAYDNERPGHLVDLPAYYIDTVPVSAGAYLAFMAAGGYDDERWWDPAGWEWRCSSGRRAPGFWFREGVQWLRRRFGRVEPVPLDEPVQHVCWYEADAYARWAGRRLPTEAEWEKAARWDPAAGRSRRHPWGDDPPDATRANLGQRALRPAPAGAYPRGASAYGVRQLVGDVWEWTSSDFRGYPGFRSFPYKEYSEVFFGADYKVLRGGSWATHPLAARGTFRNWDYPIRRQIFAGFRCARDAA
;
A
#
# COMPACT_ATOMS: atom_id res chain seq x y z
N MET A 1 -38.69 18.65 -9.95
CA MET A 1 -37.84 18.70 -11.15
C MET A 1 -36.61 17.87 -10.85
N PRO A 2 -36.09 17.10 -11.82
CA PRO A 2 -34.86 16.33 -11.61
C PRO A 2 -33.70 17.26 -11.29
N LEU A 3 -32.84 16.86 -10.35
CA LEU A 3 -31.63 17.60 -10.03
C LEU A 3 -30.64 17.58 -11.21
N THR A 4 -30.00 18.71 -11.47
CA THR A 4 -28.84 18.83 -12.36
C THR A 4 -27.53 18.85 -11.56
N VAL A 5 -26.40 18.71 -12.24
CA VAL A 5 -25.07 18.89 -11.63
C VAL A 5 -24.92 20.29 -11.03
N GLU A 6 -25.47 21.30 -11.69
CA GLU A 6 -25.47 22.68 -11.18
C GLU A 6 -26.29 22.80 -9.90
N ASP A 7 -27.46 22.16 -9.82
CA ASP A 7 -28.28 22.15 -8.60
C ASP A 7 -27.54 21.49 -7.43
N VAL A 8 -26.76 20.43 -7.68
CA VAL A 8 -25.91 19.80 -6.66
C VAL A 8 -24.81 20.74 -6.19
N TYR A 9 -24.11 21.39 -7.13
CA TYR A 9 -23.08 22.36 -6.81
C TYR A 9 -23.63 23.53 -5.98
N ASP A 10 -24.79 24.09 -6.38
CA ASP A 10 -25.45 25.18 -5.66
C ASP A 10 -25.95 24.75 -4.28
N HIS A 11 -26.47 23.54 -4.15
CA HIS A 11 -26.81 22.96 -2.84
C HIS A 11 -25.57 22.84 -1.96
N ILE A 12 -24.48 22.29 -2.48
CA ILE A 12 -23.22 22.14 -1.73
C ILE A 12 -22.68 23.50 -1.29
N ARG A 13 -22.64 24.48 -2.20
CA ARG A 13 -22.18 25.84 -1.91
C ARG A 13 -23.06 26.55 -0.88
N GLY A 14 -24.38 26.44 -0.99
CA GLY A 14 -25.34 27.16 -0.15
C GLY A 14 -25.65 26.50 1.19
N VAL A 15 -25.56 25.18 1.27
CA VAL A 15 -25.92 24.37 2.44
C VAL A 15 -24.69 23.80 3.11
N CYS A 16 -23.90 22.98 2.39
CA CYS A 16 -22.73 22.30 2.98
C CYS A 16 -21.62 23.28 3.36
N PHE A 17 -21.43 24.35 2.58
CA PHE A 17 -20.41 25.38 2.77
C PHE A 17 -20.97 26.74 3.20
N LYS A 18 -22.12 26.73 3.89
CA LYS A 18 -22.71 27.94 4.44
C LYS A 18 -21.73 28.67 5.36
N THR A 19 -21.44 29.93 5.04
CA THR A 19 -20.53 30.76 5.83
C THR A 19 -21.25 31.46 6.99
N GLY A 20 -20.49 31.74 8.04
CA GLY A 20 -20.93 32.40 9.26
C GLY A 20 -19.71 32.75 10.13
N PRO A 21 -19.77 33.78 10.98
CA PRO A 21 -18.65 34.13 11.83
C PRO A 21 -18.31 32.96 12.75
N PRO A 22 -17.04 32.51 12.82
CA PRO A 22 -16.64 31.47 13.76
C PRO A 22 -16.91 31.83 15.21
N GLY A 23 -17.23 30.81 16.01
CA GLY A 23 -17.47 30.94 17.45
C GLY A 23 -18.56 30.01 17.98
N THR A 24 -19.32 29.37 17.09
CA THR A 24 -20.23 28.30 17.46
C THR A 24 -19.50 26.96 17.42
N VAL A 25 -19.51 26.24 18.53
CA VAL A 25 -18.90 24.91 18.63
C VAL A 25 -19.97 23.90 19.04
N GLY A 26 -19.95 22.73 18.41
CA GLY A 26 -20.71 21.55 18.80
C GLY A 26 -19.80 20.32 18.87
N ALA A 27 -20.32 19.24 19.44
CA ALA A 27 -19.63 17.96 19.41
C ALA A 27 -20.64 16.80 19.40
N GLU A 28 -20.23 15.69 18.79
CA GLU A 28 -20.89 14.40 18.94
C GLU A 28 -19.96 13.47 19.73
N THR A 29 -20.49 12.80 20.75
CA THR A 29 -19.72 11.79 21.51
C THR A 29 -20.42 10.45 21.42
N GLU A 30 -19.75 9.48 20.83
CA GLU A 30 -20.21 8.10 20.75
C GLU A 30 -19.56 7.29 21.88
N TRP A 31 -20.33 6.41 22.49
CA TRP A 31 -19.90 5.60 23.63
C TRP A 31 -20.31 4.15 23.44
N LEU A 32 -19.37 3.24 23.73
CA LEU A 32 -19.70 1.84 23.93
C LEU A 32 -20.43 1.72 25.28
N VAL A 33 -21.55 0.99 25.32
CA VAL A 33 -22.24 0.68 26.58
C VAL A 33 -21.82 -0.72 27.02
N VAL A 34 -21.27 -0.84 28.23
CA VAL A 34 -20.78 -2.11 28.79
C VAL A 34 -21.57 -2.50 30.03
N ASP A 35 -21.79 -3.80 30.22
CA ASP A 35 -22.31 -4.34 31.48
C ASP A 35 -21.12 -4.58 32.42
N LEU A 36 -21.16 -4.02 33.63
CA LEU A 36 -20.05 -4.12 34.58
C LEU A 36 -19.93 -5.52 35.17
N ALA A 37 -21.00 -6.31 35.18
CA ALA A 37 -20.98 -7.70 35.65
C ALA A 37 -20.47 -8.66 34.58
N ASP A 38 -20.71 -8.35 33.31
CA ASP A 38 -20.23 -9.14 32.17
C ASP A 38 -19.80 -8.24 30.99
N PRO A 39 -18.56 -7.72 31.00
CA PRO A 39 -18.07 -6.84 29.94
C PRO A 39 -17.99 -7.50 28.55
N ALA A 40 -18.05 -8.83 28.47
CA ALA A 40 -18.04 -9.58 27.22
C ALA A 40 -19.43 -9.72 26.60
N ALA A 41 -20.50 -9.47 27.35
CA ALA A 41 -21.86 -9.48 26.83
C ALA A 41 -22.19 -8.19 26.06
N HIS A 42 -22.91 -8.34 24.95
CA HIS A 42 -23.59 -7.22 24.33
C HIS A 42 -24.74 -6.75 25.22
N VAL A 43 -24.82 -5.44 25.43
CA VAL A 43 -25.98 -4.83 26.09
C VAL A 43 -27.07 -4.65 25.02
N PRO A 44 -28.28 -5.22 25.20
CA PRO A 44 -29.36 -5.07 24.24
C PRO A 44 -29.73 -3.60 24.03
N LEU A 45 -29.80 -3.15 22.78
CA LEU A 45 -30.12 -1.77 22.42
C LEU A 45 -31.44 -1.29 23.05
N ASP A 46 -32.48 -2.12 23.07
CA ASP A 46 -33.77 -1.77 23.68
C ASP A 46 -33.66 -1.52 25.19
N ARG A 47 -32.76 -2.23 25.89
CA ARG A 47 -32.45 -2.00 27.31
C ARG A 47 -31.82 -0.63 27.50
N VAL A 48 -30.84 -0.26 26.66
CA VAL A 48 -30.20 1.07 26.73
C VAL A 48 -31.24 2.17 26.44
N ARG A 49 -32.02 2.02 25.35
CA ARG A 49 -33.10 2.95 24.98
C ARG A 49 -34.10 3.17 26.11
N ALA A 50 -34.54 2.11 26.79
CA ALA A 50 -35.48 2.22 27.90
C ALA A 50 -34.92 3.00 29.11
N LEU A 51 -33.62 2.87 29.38
CA LEU A 51 -32.96 3.54 30.50
C LEU A 51 -32.76 5.03 30.22
N VAL A 52 -32.31 5.40 29.01
CA VAL A 52 -31.98 6.79 28.69
C VAL A 52 -33.15 7.56 28.08
N GLY A 53 -34.10 6.87 27.43
CA GLY A 53 -35.29 7.45 26.79
C GLY A 53 -36.30 8.11 27.74
N GLN A 54 -36.18 7.89 29.06
CA GLN A 54 -36.95 8.61 30.08
C GLN A 54 -36.59 10.11 30.17
N ALA A 55 -35.66 10.61 29.34
CA ALA A 55 -35.20 12.01 29.32
C ALA A 55 -36.09 12.95 28.50
N GLY A 56 -36.99 12.44 27.67
CA GLY A 56 -37.62 13.21 26.60
C GLY A 56 -36.68 13.34 25.38
N ASP A 57 -37.08 14.11 24.37
CA ASP A 57 -36.37 14.21 23.08
C ASP A 57 -34.99 14.91 23.18
N ARG A 58 -34.73 15.63 24.27
CA ARG A 58 -33.47 16.33 24.55
C ARG A 58 -33.08 16.22 26.02
N LEU A 59 -31.79 16.12 26.28
CA LEU A 59 -31.21 16.18 27.62
C LEU A 59 -31.14 17.64 28.15
N PRO A 60 -30.89 17.84 29.46
CA PRO A 60 -30.90 19.18 30.08
C PRO A 60 -29.97 20.22 29.44
N GLY A 61 -28.79 19.79 28.97
CA GLY A 61 -27.82 20.57 28.21
C GLY A 61 -28.14 20.71 26.72
N GLY A 62 -29.24 20.09 26.26
CA GLY A 62 -29.79 20.21 24.91
C GLY A 62 -29.35 19.12 23.94
N SER A 63 -28.49 18.17 24.36
CA SER A 63 -28.03 17.08 23.50
C SER A 63 -29.18 16.15 23.10
N ARG A 64 -29.12 15.64 21.88
CA ARG A 64 -30.00 14.58 21.38
C ARG A 64 -29.32 13.24 21.61
N ILE A 65 -30.11 12.23 21.97
CA ILE A 65 -29.64 10.85 22.08
C ILE A 65 -29.96 10.11 20.78
N THR A 66 -28.93 9.53 20.18
CA THR A 66 -28.99 8.67 19.00
C THR A 66 -28.27 7.36 19.31
N PHE A 67 -28.48 6.35 18.45
CA PHE A 67 -27.88 5.04 18.64
C PHE A 67 -27.32 4.52 17.32
N GLU A 68 -26.07 4.11 17.38
CA GLU A 68 -25.41 3.44 16.26
C GLU A 68 -25.87 1.97 16.15
N PRO A 69 -25.64 1.34 14.99
CA PRO A 69 -26.14 -0.01 14.69
C PRO A 69 -25.76 -1.08 15.70
N GLY A 70 -24.58 -0.96 16.31
CA GLY A 70 -24.07 -1.91 17.31
C GLY A 70 -24.62 -1.71 18.71
N GLY A 71 -25.43 -0.69 18.93
CA GLY A 71 -25.92 -0.30 20.26
C GLY A 71 -25.04 0.72 20.98
N GLN A 72 -24.10 1.37 20.28
CA GLN A 72 -23.39 2.53 20.83
C GLN A 72 -24.38 3.67 21.06
N LEU A 73 -24.16 4.40 22.14
CA LEU A 73 -24.94 5.57 22.49
C LEU A 73 -24.20 6.81 21.99
N GLU A 74 -24.87 7.61 21.16
CA GLU A 74 -24.35 8.90 20.70
C GLU A 74 -25.10 10.05 21.38
N LEU A 75 -24.34 11.05 21.79
CA LEU A 75 -24.84 12.35 22.23
C LEU A 75 -24.41 13.42 21.22
N SER A 76 -25.35 13.91 20.43
CA SER A 76 -25.14 15.06 19.54
C SER A 76 -25.54 16.34 20.28
N SER A 77 -24.56 17.19 20.62
CA SER A 77 -24.81 18.39 21.43
C SER A 77 -25.70 19.40 20.71
N ALA A 78 -26.36 20.28 21.48
CA ALA A 78 -26.81 21.54 20.91
C ALA A 78 -25.59 22.39 20.51
N PRO A 79 -25.63 23.13 19.38
CA PRO A 79 -24.57 24.06 19.02
C PRO A 79 -24.53 25.22 20.03
N GLN A 80 -23.33 25.63 20.45
CA GLN A 80 -23.14 26.66 21.48
C GLN A 80 -22.45 27.90 20.89
N PRO A 81 -23.18 29.00 20.66
CA PRO A 81 -22.61 30.23 20.09
C PRO A 81 -21.58 30.94 20.99
N GLY A 82 -21.50 30.56 22.27
CA GLY A 82 -20.50 31.07 23.21
C GLY A 82 -19.21 30.24 23.23
N GLY A 83 -19.00 29.36 22.25
CA GLY A 83 -17.77 28.60 22.05
C GLY A 83 -17.59 27.39 22.97
N ILE A 84 -16.32 27.09 23.26
CA ILE A 84 -15.86 25.84 23.88
C ILE A 84 -16.39 25.69 25.32
N ALA A 85 -16.35 26.74 26.14
CA ALA A 85 -16.73 26.66 27.55
C ALA A 85 -18.22 26.34 27.82
N PRO A 86 -19.21 27.00 27.18
CA PRO A 86 -20.61 26.62 27.33
C PRO A 86 -20.91 25.24 26.75
N LEU A 87 -20.25 24.83 25.66
CA LEU A 87 -20.33 23.46 25.14
C LEU A 87 -19.87 22.43 26.16
N HIS A 88 -18.69 22.65 26.75
CA HIS A 88 -18.17 21.77 27.78
C HIS A 88 -19.16 21.61 28.94
N ARG A 89 -19.70 22.71 29.48
CA ARG A 89 -20.67 22.65 30.59
C ARG A 89 -21.95 21.90 30.23
N ALA A 90 -22.52 22.19 29.06
CA ALA A 90 -23.77 21.60 28.61
C ALA A 90 -23.62 20.09 28.34
N LEU A 91 -22.63 19.70 27.56
CA LEU A 91 -22.41 18.29 27.20
C LEU A 91 -21.88 17.47 28.39
N ALA A 92 -21.09 18.06 29.30
CA ALA A 92 -20.70 17.38 30.54
C ALA A 92 -21.91 17.06 31.43
N ALA A 93 -22.88 17.98 31.54
CA ALA A 93 -24.11 17.74 32.30
C ALA A 93 -24.97 16.62 31.67
N ASP A 94 -25.00 16.56 30.33
CA ASP A 94 -25.72 15.53 29.59
C ASP A 94 -25.07 14.15 29.71
N ILE A 95 -23.74 14.07 29.57
CA ILE A 95 -22.96 12.85 29.81
C ILE A 95 -23.18 12.36 31.25
N ALA A 96 -23.06 13.24 32.25
CA ALA A 96 -23.29 12.88 33.65
C ALA A 96 -24.72 12.37 33.90
N THR A 97 -25.72 12.96 33.24
CA THR A 97 -27.12 12.50 33.31
C THR A 97 -27.27 11.08 32.75
N VAL A 98 -26.65 10.79 31.61
CA VAL A 98 -26.68 9.46 30.98
C VAL A 98 -25.92 8.44 31.82
N THR A 99 -24.70 8.76 32.24
CA THR A 99 -23.88 7.92 33.12
C THR A 99 -24.63 7.55 34.40
N GLY A 100 -25.29 8.52 35.06
CA GLY A 100 -26.07 8.27 36.27
C GLY A 100 -27.24 7.31 36.05
N ARG A 101 -27.91 7.37 34.90
CA ARG A 101 -29.03 6.46 34.56
C ARG A 101 -28.56 5.05 34.25
N LEU A 102 -27.44 4.92 33.53
CA LEU A 102 -26.85 3.62 33.21
C LEU A 102 -26.30 2.92 34.45
N ALA A 103 -25.64 3.67 35.34
CA ALA A 103 -25.06 3.14 36.57
C ALA A 103 -26.10 2.46 37.47
N GLY A 104 -27.33 2.99 37.54
CA GLY A 104 -28.44 2.38 38.29
C GLY A 104 -28.84 0.98 37.79
N ALA A 105 -28.46 0.62 36.56
CA ALA A 105 -28.71 -0.69 35.96
C ALA A 105 -27.45 -1.56 35.82
N GLY A 106 -26.33 -1.17 36.45
CA GLY A 106 -25.05 -1.86 36.35
C GLY A 106 -24.33 -1.67 35.01
N LEU A 107 -24.71 -0.67 34.22
CA LEU A 107 -24.12 -0.35 32.93
C LEU A 107 -23.20 0.86 33.03
N ALA A 108 -22.19 0.94 32.17
CA ALA A 108 -21.28 2.09 32.07
C ALA A 108 -21.02 2.50 30.62
N LEU A 109 -20.65 3.78 30.44
CA LEU A 109 -20.07 4.28 29.19
C LEU A 109 -18.57 3.94 29.16
N ALA A 110 -18.12 3.33 28.08
CA ALA A 110 -16.72 2.99 27.87
C ALA A 110 -16.15 3.80 26.69
N GLY A 111 -15.11 4.59 26.98
CA GLY A 111 -14.45 5.46 26.03
C GLY A 111 -13.30 4.76 25.31
N HIS A 112 -13.61 4.05 24.24
CA HIS A 112 -12.63 3.38 23.35
C HIS A 112 -13.00 3.62 21.89
N GLY A 113 -12.01 3.84 21.02
CA GLY A 113 -12.25 4.06 19.60
C GLY A 113 -12.88 2.85 18.87
N VAL A 114 -12.57 1.65 19.37
CA VAL A 114 -13.09 0.35 18.93
C VAL A 114 -13.31 -0.52 20.17
N ASP A 115 -14.35 -1.36 20.14
CA ASP A 115 -14.67 -2.27 21.22
C ASP A 115 -13.53 -3.27 21.47
N PRO A 116 -12.88 -3.19 22.65
CA PRO A 116 -11.71 -4.00 22.94
C PRO A 116 -12.06 -5.45 23.24
N VAL A 117 -13.32 -5.81 23.46
CA VAL A 117 -13.74 -7.13 23.96
C VAL A 117 -14.72 -7.82 23.01
N ARG A 118 -15.73 -7.11 22.54
CA ARG A 118 -16.90 -7.72 21.88
C ARG A 118 -16.76 -7.70 20.35
N PRO A 119 -17.20 -8.77 19.66
CA PRO A 119 -17.26 -8.78 18.20
C PRO A 119 -18.39 -7.87 17.70
N PRO A 120 -18.44 -7.54 16.40
CA PRO A 120 -19.56 -6.81 15.81
C PRO A 120 -20.89 -7.54 15.97
N LEU A 121 -21.92 -6.84 16.47
CA LEU A 121 -23.31 -7.32 16.50
C LEU A 121 -24.24 -6.22 16.03
N LEU A 122 -24.92 -6.43 14.90
CA LEU A 122 -25.94 -5.51 14.40
C LEU A 122 -27.22 -5.66 15.23
N GLN A 123 -27.57 -4.62 15.99
CA GLN A 123 -28.76 -4.59 16.85
C GLN A 123 -29.90 -3.72 16.28
N HIS A 124 -29.58 -2.74 15.44
CA HIS A 124 -30.58 -1.83 14.89
C HIS A 124 -31.39 -2.46 13.74
N THR A 125 -32.68 -2.18 13.68
CA THR A 125 -33.63 -2.83 12.74
C THR A 125 -33.86 -2.08 11.44
N ASP A 126 -33.46 -0.81 11.37
CA ASP A 126 -33.59 0.03 10.17
C ASP A 126 -32.90 -0.58 8.94
N HIS A 127 -33.63 -0.60 7.83
CA HIS A 127 -33.20 -1.15 6.54
C HIS A 127 -31.91 -0.52 6.02
N ARG A 128 -31.63 0.74 6.35
CA ARG A 128 -30.42 1.45 5.90
C ARG A 128 -29.15 0.72 6.31
N TYR A 129 -29.11 0.16 7.52
CA TYR A 129 -27.92 -0.49 8.04
C TYR A 129 -27.71 -1.89 7.46
N ARG A 130 -28.81 -2.59 7.11
CA ARG A 130 -28.71 -3.83 6.33
C ARG A 130 -28.20 -3.55 4.91
N CYS A 131 -28.64 -2.44 4.31
CA CYS A 131 -28.14 -2.04 3.00
C CYS A 131 -26.67 -1.62 3.06
N MET A 132 -26.27 -0.90 4.11
CA MET A 132 -24.89 -0.53 4.38
C MET A 132 -23.99 -1.75 4.59
N ASP A 133 -24.47 -2.75 5.36
CA ASP A 133 -23.77 -4.02 5.55
C ASP A 133 -23.56 -4.76 4.22
N ALA A 134 -24.62 -4.86 3.42
CA ALA A 134 -24.57 -5.47 2.09
C ALA A 134 -23.64 -4.69 1.13
N TYR A 135 -23.67 -3.36 1.17
CA TYR A 135 -22.83 -2.50 0.34
C TYR A 135 -21.34 -2.71 0.64
N PHE A 136 -20.95 -2.71 1.91
CA PHE A 136 -19.55 -2.87 2.27
C PHE A 136 -19.05 -4.30 2.03
N GLY A 137 -19.87 -5.32 2.33
CA GLY A 137 -19.59 -6.72 1.99
C GLY A 137 -18.27 -7.28 2.54
N CYS A 138 -17.62 -6.57 3.47
CA CYS A 138 -16.32 -6.89 4.03
C CYS A 138 -16.36 -6.81 5.57
N PRO A 139 -15.43 -7.47 6.29
CA PRO A 139 -15.42 -7.45 7.76
C PRO A 139 -15.27 -6.07 8.41
N ALA A 140 -14.74 -5.08 7.68
CA ALA A 140 -14.61 -3.70 8.15
C ALA A 140 -15.98 -3.00 8.24
N GLY A 141 -16.96 -3.36 7.40
CA GLY A 141 -18.32 -2.79 7.41
C GLY A 141 -19.02 -2.99 8.75
N PRO A 142 -19.28 -4.25 9.19
CA PRO A 142 -19.84 -4.53 10.50
C PRO A 142 -19.01 -3.93 11.64
N ALA A 143 -17.68 -3.91 11.53
CA ALA A 143 -16.81 -3.37 12.57
C ALA A 143 -16.99 -1.85 12.74
N MET A 144 -17.01 -1.12 11.61
CA MET A 144 -17.29 0.31 11.59
C MET A 144 -18.66 0.59 12.20
N MET A 145 -19.70 -0.12 11.75
CA MET A 145 -21.08 0.13 12.21
C MET A 145 -21.33 -0.30 13.66
N CYS A 146 -20.69 -1.38 14.11
CA CYS A 146 -21.13 -2.09 15.32
C CYS A 146 -20.10 -2.17 16.43
N THR A 147 -18.86 -1.71 16.24
CA THR A 147 -17.83 -1.78 17.29
C THR A 147 -17.10 -0.48 17.51
N SER A 148 -17.37 0.56 16.74
CA SER A 148 -16.58 1.77 16.75
C SER A 148 -17.26 2.86 17.59
N ALA A 149 -16.46 3.77 18.15
CA ALA A 149 -16.96 5.00 18.76
C ALA A 149 -15.97 6.15 18.56
N SER A 150 -16.47 7.38 18.38
CA SER A 150 -15.68 8.59 18.18
C SER A 150 -16.10 9.78 19.05
N ILE A 151 -15.21 10.77 19.07
CA ILE A 151 -15.58 12.15 19.37
C ILE A 151 -15.53 12.92 18.05
N GLN A 152 -16.63 13.55 17.66
CA GLN A 152 -16.69 14.36 16.46
C GLN A 152 -16.76 15.84 16.85
N VAL A 153 -15.90 16.67 16.27
CA VAL A 153 -15.82 18.10 16.59
C VAL A 153 -16.48 18.90 15.48
N CYS A 154 -17.47 19.73 15.85
CA CYS A 154 -18.23 20.55 14.92
C CYS A 154 -17.88 22.03 15.10
N VAL A 155 -17.35 22.67 14.06
CA VAL A 155 -16.98 24.10 14.08
C VAL A 155 -17.49 24.81 12.83
N ASP A 156 -17.77 26.11 12.94
CA ASP A 156 -18.19 26.92 11.80
C ASP A 156 -17.19 26.87 10.63
N ILE A 157 -17.70 27.06 9.41
CA ILE A 157 -16.91 26.93 8.17
C ILE A 157 -15.96 28.10 7.96
N GLY A 158 -16.34 29.30 8.38
CA GLY A 158 -15.59 30.53 8.16
C GLY A 158 -16.49 31.70 7.82
N ALA A 159 -16.00 32.92 8.07
CA ALA A 159 -16.77 34.16 7.88
C ALA A 159 -16.95 34.54 6.39
N ASP A 160 -15.97 34.20 5.56
CA ASP A 160 -15.94 34.49 4.13
C ASP A 160 -15.29 33.34 3.34
N GLN A 161 -15.21 33.48 2.02
CA GLN A 161 -14.66 32.46 1.12
C GLN A 161 -13.16 32.20 1.33
N ALA A 162 -12.37 33.21 1.73
CA ALA A 162 -10.94 33.03 1.97
C ALA A 162 -10.72 32.25 3.26
N GLY A 163 -11.39 32.66 4.35
CA GLY A 163 -11.35 31.98 5.63
C GLY A 163 -11.88 30.54 5.56
N LEU A 164 -12.89 30.28 4.72
CA LEU A 164 -13.38 28.93 4.42
C LEU A 164 -12.27 28.04 3.86
N ARG A 165 -11.52 28.50 2.84
CA ARG A 165 -10.45 27.71 2.20
C ARG A 165 -9.31 27.41 3.17
N GLU A 166 -8.91 28.41 3.95
CA GLU A 166 -7.84 28.25 4.96
C GLU A 166 -8.26 27.26 6.05
N ARG A 167 -9.48 27.39 6.58
CA ARG A 167 -10.00 26.46 7.60
C ARG A 167 -10.18 25.05 7.06
N TRP A 168 -10.66 24.88 5.84
CA TRP A 168 -10.78 23.57 5.18
C TRP A 168 -9.42 22.87 5.08
N ARG A 169 -8.39 23.59 4.58
CA ARG A 169 -7.02 23.06 4.46
C ARG A 169 -6.44 22.72 5.83
N LEU A 170 -6.58 23.60 6.80
CA LEU A 170 -6.07 23.37 8.15
C LEU A 170 -6.76 22.18 8.84
N ALA A 171 -8.08 22.03 8.70
CA ALA A 171 -8.81 20.89 9.26
C ALA A 171 -8.30 19.55 8.70
N HIS A 172 -7.98 19.48 7.41
CA HIS A 172 -7.37 18.29 6.80
C HIS A 172 -5.92 18.07 7.23
N ALA A 173 -5.11 19.13 7.30
CA ALA A 173 -3.72 19.06 7.74
C ALA A 173 -3.59 18.64 9.22
N LEU A 174 -4.53 19.05 10.07
CA LEU A 174 -4.63 18.63 11.48
C LEU A 174 -4.97 17.14 11.64
N GLY A 175 -5.62 16.53 10.65
CA GLY A 175 -6.14 15.17 10.73
C GLY A 175 -5.15 14.13 11.26
N PRO A 176 -3.96 13.95 10.66
CA PRO A 176 -2.95 13.03 11.18
C PRO A 176 -2.51 13.32 12.61
N VAL A 177 -2.40 14.61 12.99
CA VAL A 177 -2.03 15.01 14.36
C VAL A 177 -3.13 14.64 15.36
N LEU A 178 -4.40 14.88 15.00
CA LEU A 178 -5.55 14.52 15.84
C LEU A 178 -5.69 13.01 15.99
N VAL A 179 -5.54 12.23 14.90
CA VAL A 179 -5.52 10.76 14.97
C VAL A 179 -4.41 10.28 15.90
N ALA A 180 -3.19 10.82 15.75
CA ALA A 180 -2.05 10.40 16.55
C ALA A 180 -2.19 10.77 18.03
N ALA A 181 -2.57 12.02 18.33
CA ALA A 181 -2.65 12.50 19.70
C ALA A 181 -3.77 11.85 20.52
N PHE A 182 -4.85 11.42 19.85
CA PHE A 182 -6.05 10.88 20.48
C PHE A 182 -6.31 9.40 20.19
N ALA A 183 -5.34 8.69 19.59
CA ALA A 183 -5.44 7.26 19.34
C ALA A 183 -5.77 6.47 20.63
N ASN A 184 -6.87 5.71 20.62
CA ASN A 184 -7.39 4.99 21.79
C ASN A 184 -8.13 3.70 21.40
N SER A 185 -7.62 3.00 20.39
CA SER A 185 -8.17 1.72 19.95
C SER A 185 -7.10 0.71 19.56
N PRO A 186 -6.19 0.31 20.46
CA PRO A 186 -5.14 -0.68 20.15
C PRO A 186 -5.61 -2.14 20.25
N LEU A 187 -6.86 -2.34 20.69
CA LEU A 187 -7.47 -3.65 20.88
C LEU A 187 -8.77 -3.74 20.06
N ARG A 188 -9.09 -4.95 19.59
CA ARG A 188 -10.36 -5.28 18.94
C ARG A 188 -10.74 -6.72 19.27
N ALA A 189 -11.94 -6.92 19.83
CA ALA A 189 -12.49 -8.24 20.14
C ALA A 189 -11.52 -9.18 20.89
N GLY A 190 -10.89 -8.66 21.95
CA GLY A 190 -9.95 -9.38 22.82
C GLY A 190 -8.51 -9.44 22.32
N ARG A 191 -8.18 -8.87 21.16
CA ARG A 191 -6.84 -8.96 20.55
C ARG A 191 -6.20 -7.60 20.34
N ARG A 192 -4.86 -7.54 20.48
CA ARG A 192 -4.04 -6.41 20.04
C ARG A 192 -4.01 -6.38 18.52
N THR A 193 -4.16 -5.20 17.94
CA THR A 193 -4.17 -5.03 16.47
C THR A 193 -2.82 -4.60 15.90
N GLY A 194 -1.88 -4.22 16.76
CA GLY A 194 -0.61 -3.61 16.34
C GLY A 194 -0.72 -2.12 16.05
N LEU A 195 -1.93 -1.58 15.94
CA LEU A 195 -2.22 -0.17 15.70
C LEU A 195 -2.43 0.58 17.02
N ARG A 196 -2.27 1.90 16.98
CA ARG A 196 -2.71 2.79 18.07
C ARG A 196 -4.16 3.23 17.88
N SER A 197 -4.55 3.52 16.64
CA SER A 197 -5.96 3.72 16.25
C SER A 197 -6.38 2.65 15.24
N THR A 198 -6.97 1.55 15.73
CA THR A 198 -7.65 0.57 14.87
C THR A 198 -8.86 1.18 14.20
N ARG A 199 -9.54 2.14 14.87
CA ARG A 199 -10.66 2.86 14.28
C ARG A 199 -10.23 3.47 12.95
N HIS A 200 -9.12 4.21 12.90
CA HIS A 200 -8.68 4.81 11.64
C HIS A 200 -8.45 3.77 10.52
N ALA A 201 -7.83 2.62 10.84
CA ALA A 201 -7.62 1.55 9.87
C ALA A 201 -8.93 0.95 9.34
N ILE A 202 -9.93 0.76 10.20
CA ILE A 202 -11.26 0.29 9.78
C ILE A 202 -11.85 1.22 8.71
N TRP A 203 -11.66 2.55 8.82
CA TRP A 203 -12.17 3.51 7.82
C TRP A 203 -11.37 3.47 6.53
N ALA A 204 -10.06 3.25 6.62
CA ALA A 204 -9.17 3.14 5.47
C ALA A 204 -9.39 1.86 4.66
N GLU A 205 -9.88 0.78 5.28
CA GLU A 205 -10.24 -0.48 4.62
C GLU A 205 -11.59 -0.43 3.87
N LEU A 206 -12.43 0.55 4.18
CA LEU A 206 -13.73 0.74 3.53
C LEU A 206 -13.59 1.42 2.16
N ASP A 207 -14.73 1.63 1.50
CA ASP A 207 -14.82 2.35 0.23
C ASP A 207 -14.21 3.77 0.30
N PRO A 208 -13.03 4.00 -0.32
CA PRO A 208 -12.35 5.29 -0.23
C PRO A 208 -13.14 6.40 -0.94
N GLY A 209 -14.06 6.08 -1.85
CA GLY A 209 -14.96 7.04 -2.48
C GLY A 209 -15.96 7.68 -1.51
N ARG A 210 -16.03 7.20 -0.26
CA ARG A 210 -16.84 7.80 0.80
C ARG A 210 -16.12 7.97 2.13
N THR A 211 -14.97 7.33 2.36
CA THR A 211 -14.21 7.45 3.62
C THR A 211 -12.90 8.23 3.51
N ALA A 212 -12.36 8.46 2.31
CA ALA A 212 -11.13 9.24 2.14
C ALA A 212 -11.36 10.75 2.25
N ALA A 213 -10.30 11.52 2.42
CA ALA A 213 -10.37 12.98 2.33
C ALA A 213 -10.67 13.41 0.88
N PRO A 214 -11.60 14.36 0.64
CA PRO A 214 -11.78 14.96 -0.68
C PRO A 214 -10.50 15.66 -1.16
N VAL A 215 -10.21 15.55 -2.46
CA VAL A 215 -9.00 16.11 -3.08
C VAL A 215 -9.36 17.30 -3.96
N GLY A 216 -8.70 18.44 -3.72
CA GLY A 216 -8.82 19.65 -4.52
C GLY A 216 -8.56 20.91 -3.71
N ASP A 217 -8.16 21.99 -4.40
CA ASP A 217 -7.86 23.27 -3.77
C ASP A 217 -9.10 24.09 -3.40
N ASP A 218 -10.14 24.02 -4.23
CA ASP A 218 -11.43 24.65 -3.94
C ASP A 218 -12.33 23.67 -3.16
N PRO A 219 -12.73 23.98 -1.92
CA PRO A 219 -13.47 23.04 -1.08
C PRO A 219 -14.86 22.70 -1.63
N VAL A 220 -15.54 23.67 -2.25
CA VAL A 220 -16.89 23.49 -2.82
C VAL A 220 -16.80 22.56 -4.03
N GLU A 221 -15.84 22.81 -4.92
CA GLU A 221 -15.61 21.95 -6.09
C GLU A 221 -15.14 20.55 -5.68
N ALA A 222 -14.19 20.45 -4.75
CA ALA A 222 -13.66 19.18 -4.26
C ALA A 222 -14.76 18.31 -3.64
N TRP A 223 -15.62 18.91 -2.81
CA TRP A 223 -16.76 18.20 -2.23
C TRP A 223 -17.81 17.84 -3.28
N THR A 224 -18.09 18.73 -4.24
CA THR A 224 -19.04 18.45 -5.32
C THR A 224 -18.62 17.24 -6.15
N ARG A 225 -17.35 17.20 -6.56
CA ARG A 225 -16.77 16.05 -7.26
C ARG A 225 -16.87 14.78 -6.40
N TYR A 226 -16.49 14.88 -5.13
CA TYR A 226 -16.56 13.77 -4.18
C TYR A 226 -17.98 13.18 -4.06
N VAL A 227 -19.00 14.04 -3.98
CA VAL A 227 -20.42 13.65 -3.91
C VAL A 227 -20.88 12.98 -5.20
N LEU A 228 -20.52 13.54 -6.35
CA LEU A 228 -20.92 13.05 -7.67
C LEU A 228 -20.27 11.70 -8.01
N ASP A 229 -18.99 11.54 -7.69
CA ASP A 229 -18.19 10.35 -8.00
C ASP A 229 -18.48 9.18 -7.04
N ALA A 230 -19.00 9.46 -5.84
CA ALA A 230 -19.34 8.43 -4.89
C ALA A 230 -20.40 7.47 -5.45
N ARG A 231 -20.12 6.17 -5.36
CA ARG A 231 -21.10 5.12 -5.63
C ARG A 231 -22.29 5.27 -4.68
N LEU A 232 -23.48 4.96 -5.16
CA LEU A 232 -24.67 4.95 -4.32
C LEU A 232 -24.60 3.77 -3.36
N MET A 233 -24.81 4.03 -2.08
CA MET A 233 -24.88 2.94 -1.10
C MET A 233 -26.21 2.19 -1.20
N LEU A 234 -27.30 2.92 -1.43
CA LEU A 234 -28.64 2.38 -1.61
C LEU A 234 -29.53 3.39 -2.34
N ILE A 235 -30.56 2.87 -3.01
CA ILE A 235 -31.66 3.66 -3.58
C ILE A 235 -32.97 3.19 -2.95
N ARG A 236 -33.91 4.10 -2.74
CA ARG A 236 -35.27 3.78 -2.35
C ARG A 236 -36.09 3.46 -3.60
N ASP A 237 -36.71 2.28 -3.63
CA ASP A 237 -37.59 1.89 -4.73
C ASP A 237 -38.94 2.63 -4.65
N PRO A 238 -39.62 2.88 -5.79
CA PRO A 238 -40.93 3.54 -5.83
C PRO A 238 -41.99 2.84 -4.96
N ASP A 239 -41.89 1.51 -4.81
CA ASP A 239 -42.81 0.69 -4.01
C ASP A 239 -42.49 0.71 -2.50
N GLY A 240 -41.52 1.52 -2.07
CA GLY A 240 -41.11 1.67 -0.67
C GLY A 240 -40.02 0.69 -0.22
N GLY A 241 -39.49 -0.14 -1.13
CA GLY A 241 -38.32 -0.99 -0.90
C GLY A 241 -37.00 -0.21 -0.86
N TRP A 242 -35.92 -0.89 -0.50
CA TRP A 242 -34.57 -0.34 -0.58
C TRP A 242 -33.67 -1.32 -1.32
N ARG A 243 -32.94 -0.80 -2.31
CA ARG A 243 -31.97 -1.55 -3.11
C ARG A 243 -30.56 -1.17 -2.69
N PRO A 244 -29.80 -2.07 -2.03
CA PRO A 244 -28.39 -1.84 -1.72
C PRO A 244 -27.52 -1.94 -2.97
N ASP A 245 -26.39 -1.23 -2.97
CA ASP A 245 -25.39 -1.18 -4.04
C ASP A 245 -25.99 -1.28 -5.45
N PRO A 246 -26.70 -0.25 -5.94
CA PRO A 246 -27.33 -0.27 -7.25
C PRO A 246 -26.34 -0.32 -8.43
N GLY A 247 -25.02 -0.24 -8.18
CA GLY A 247 -23.98 -0.30 -9.21
C GLY A 247 -23.74 1.01 -9.95
N LEU A 248 -24.24 2.14 -9.44
CA LEU A 248 -24.16 3.47 -10.06
C LEU A 248 -23.49 4.49 -9.11
N THR A 249 -22.88 5.53 -9.68
CA THR A 249 -22.50 6.76 -8.95
C THR A 249 -23.66 7.73 -8.87
N PHE A 250 -23.57 8.74 -8.00
CA PHE A 250 -24.61 9.78 -7.93
C PHE A 250 -24.71 10.57 -9.25
N ALA A 251 -23.58 10.84 -9.92
CA ALA A 251 -23.56 11.43 -11.26
C ALA A 251 -24.33 10.60 -12.29
N GLN A 252 -24.13 9.28 -12.28
CA GLN A 252 -24.84 8.37 -13.19
C GLN A 252 -26.34 8.30 -12.88
N TRP A 253 -26.74 8.42 -11.62
CA TRP A 253 -28.15 8.46 -11.24
C TRP A 253 -28.82 9.80 -11.55
N LEU A 254 -28.12 10.92 -11.40
CA LEU A 254 -28.60 12.23 -11.87
C LEU A 254 -28.91 12.20 -13.37
N ALA A 255 -28.09 11.52 -14.17
CA ALA A 255 -28.29 11.40 -15.61
C ALA A 255 -29.58 10.64 -16.00
N THR A 256 -30.19 9.85 -15.09
CA THR A 256 -31.49 9.21 -15.35
C THR A 256 -32.67 10.15 -15.13
N GLY A 257 -32.44 11.32 -14.49
CA GLY A 257 -33.49 12.27 -14.14
C GLY A 257 -34.40 11.79 -13.00
N GLU A 258 -33.96 10.79 -12.23
CA GLU A 258 -34.72 10.25 -11.10
C GLU A 258 -34.50 10.97 -9.77
N PRO A 259 -33.26 11.30 -9.33
CA PRO A 259 -33.05 11.83 -7.98
C PRO A 259 -33.50 13.29 -7.82
N GLY A 260 -34.11 13.58 -6.67
CA GLY A 260 -34.48 14.91 -6.22
C GLY A 260 -33.67 15.37 -4.99
N PRO A 261 -34.01 16.55 -4.41
CA PRO A 261 -33.29 17.11 -3.27
C PRO A 261 -33.20 16.20 -2.04
N GLU A 262 -34.25 15.42 -1.77
CA GLU A 262 -34.27 14.47 -0.64
C GLU A 262 -33.26 13.32 -0.85
N GLU A 263 -33.13 12.83 -2.08
CA GLU A 263 -32.13 11.82 -2.44
C GLU A 263 -30.70 12.35 -2.35
N LEU A 264 -30.47 13.63 -2.68
CA LEU A 264 -29.18 14.28 -2.48
C LEU A 264 -28.83 14.39 -0.99
N ASP A 265 -29.76 14.89 -0.17
CA ASP A 265 -29.59 15.00 1.29
C ASP A 265 -29.29 13.64 1.91
N TYR A 266 -30.00 12.60 1.45
CA TYR A 266 -29.76 11.23 1.89
C TYR A 266 -28.39 10.72 1.46
N HIS A 267 -28.01 10.89 0.19
CA HIS A 267 -26.70 10.46 -0.33
C HIS A 267 -25.56 11.13 0.43
N LEU A 268 -25.63 12.43 0.69
CA LEU A 268 -24.68 13.18 1.52
C LEU A 268 -24.51 12.57 2.91
N SER A 269 -25.60 12.07 3.51
CA SER A 269 -25.55 11.41 4.82
C SER A 269 -24.79 10.07 4.82
N THR A 270 -24.59 9.46 3.65
CA THR A 270 -23.83 8.20 3.47
C THR A 270 -22.35 8.41 3.18
N LEU A 271 -21.89 9.66 3.19
CA LEU A 271 -20.48 10.02 3.03
C LEU A 271 -19.85 10.28 4.39
N PHE A 272 -18.69 9.68 4.61
CA PHE A 272 -18.00 9.63 5.91
C PHE A 272 -16.51 10.02 5.80
N PRO A 273 -16.15 11.11 5.08
CA PRO A 273 -14.76 11.58 5.06
C PRO A 273 -14.30 12.01 6.47
N PRO A 274 -12.99 12.11 6.72
CA PRO A 274 -12.46 12.55 8.01
C PRO A 274 -12.88 13.98 8.40
N VAL A 275 -13.09 14.86 7.41
CA VAL A 275 -13.66 16.21 7.58
C VAL A 275 -14.86 16.33 6.66
N ARG A 276 -16.07 16.48 7.23
CA ARG A 276 -17.32 16.51 6.49
C ARG A 276 -17.99 17.90 6.56
N PRO A 277 -18.30 18.54 5.43
CA PRO A 277 -19.04 19.80 5.43
C PRO A 277 -20.55 19.56 5.48
N ARG A 278 -21.25 20.16 6.46
CA ARG A 278 -22.71 20.04 6.66
C ARG A 278 -23.41 21.39 6.91
N GLY A 279 -22.75 22.49 6.54
CA GLY A 279 -23.03 23.84 7.02
C GLY A 279 -22.14 24.25 8.21
N TRP A 280 -21.39 23.28 8.74
CA TRP A 280 -20.24 23.40 9.63
C TRP A 280 -19.22 22.34 9.18
N LEU A 281 -17.98 22.43 9.64
CA LEU A 281 -16.98 21.37 9.48
C LEU A 281 -17.13 20.38 10.65
N GLU A 282 -17.35 19.13 10.32
CA GLU A 282 -17.44 18.01 11.27
C GLU A 282 -16.17 17.15 11.12
N LEU A 283 -15.31 17.16 12.14
CA LEU A 283 -14.09 16.37 12.21
C LEU A 283 -14.40 15.02 12.88
N ARG A 284 -14.26 13.91 12.14
CA ARG A 284 -14.79 12.58 12.55
C ARG A 284 -13.73 11.55 12.92
N MET A 285 -12.45 11.90 12.79
CA MET A 285 -11.32 10.98 12.84
C MET A 285 -10.84 10.60 14.26
N ILE A 286 -11.41 11.22 15.30
CA ILE A 286 -10.91 11.11 16.68
C ILE A 286 -11.58 9.93 17.37
N ASP A 287 -10.78 9.01 17.90
CA ASP A 287 -11.27 7.89 18.71
C ASP A 287 -12.03 8.40 19.94
N ALA A 288 -13.06 7.68 20.39
CA ALA A 288 -13.65 7.94 21.69
C ALA A 288 -12.60 7.78 22.80
N LEU A 289 -12.64 8.68 23.78
CA LEU A 289 -11.68 8.76 24.89
C LEU A 289 -12.36 8.43 26.21
N PRO A 290 -11.61 8.05 27.26
CA PRO A 290 -12.16 7.93 28.60
C PRO A 290 -12.93 9.19 28.98
N GLU A 291 -14.04 9.04 29.72
CA GLU A 291 -14.98 10.12 30.06
C GLU A 291 -14.28 11.40 30.52
N ARG A 292 -13.22 11.29 31.31
CA ARG A 292 -12.46 12.43 31.79
C ARG A 292 -11.82 13.30 30.69
N TYR A 293 -11.42 12.70 29.57
CA TYR A 293 -10.64 13.37 28.52
C TYR A 293 -11.45 13.68 27.26
N TRP A 294 -12.75 13.36 27.19
CA TRP A 294 -13.58 13.76 26.04
C TRP A 294 -13.55 15.26 25.72
N PRO A 295 -13.40 16.20 26.68
CA PRO A 295 -13.35 17.63 26.36
C PRO A 295 -12.08 18.07 25.63
N VAL A 296 -10.97 17.34 25.78
CA VAL A 296 -9.65 17.72 25.27
C VAL A 296 -9.62 17.82 23.74
N PRO A 297 -10.03 16.80 22.95
CA PRO A 297 -10.03 16.91 21.50
C PRO A 297 -10.93 18.04 20.98
N VAL A 298 -12.08 18.28 21.62
CA VAL A 298 -12.98 19.40 21.28
C VAL A 298 -12.28 20.74 21.53
N ALA A 299 -11.68 20.91 22.71
CA ALA A 299 -10.99 22.14 23.09
C ALA A 299 -9.79 22.44 22.19
N VAL A 300 -8.96 21.42 21.90
CA VAL A 300 -7.76 21.56 21.06
C VAL A 300 -8.16 21.86 19.61
N ALA A 301 -9.02 21.04 19.00
CA ALA A 301 -9.38 21.23 17.60
C ALA A 301 -10.11 22.56 17.36
N ALA A 302 -11.07 22.93 18.23
CA ALA A 302 -11.76 24.20 18.12
C ALA A 302 -10.81 25.39 18.34
N ALA A 303 -9.92 25.33 19.34
CA ALA A 303 -8.96 26.42 19.58
C ALA A 303 -8.00 26.62 18.40
N LEU A 304 -7.50 25.53 17.81
CA LEU A 304 -6.60 25.58 16.65
C LEU A 304 -7.28 26.09 15.38
N LEU A 305 -8.60 25.97 15.26
CA LEU A 305 -9.33 26.46 14.11
C LEU A 305 -9.85 27.90 14.33
N ASP A 306 -10.35 28.22 15.54
CA ASP A 306 -11.06 29.47 15.83
C ASP A 306 -10.16 30.63 16.30
N ASP A 307 -9.00 30.36 16.92
CA ASP A 307 -8.03 31.41 17.27
C ASP A 307 -7.02 31.63 16.12
N PRO A 308 -6.96 32.81 15.49
CA PRO A 308 -6.09 33.04 14.33
C PRO A 308 -4.60 32.79 14.58
N ARG A 309 -4.11 33.02 15.81
CA ARG A 309 -2.69 32.80 16.14
C ARG A 309 -2.39 31.31 16.28
N ALA A 310 -3.29 30.57 16.93
CA ALA A 310 -3.18 29.13 17.02
C ALA A 310 -3.31 28.46 15.65
N ALA A 311 -4.22 28.95 14.80
CA ALA A 311 -4.40 28.46 13.43
C ALA A 311 -3.12 28.60 12.59
N ALA A 312 -2.48 29.77 12.62
CA ALA A 312 -1.22 29.98 11.91
C ALA A 312 -0.10 29.04 12.42
N THR A 313 -0.01 28.87 13.74
CA THR A 313 0.98 27.96 14.36
C THR A 313 0.71 26.50 13.97
N ALA A 314 -0.55 26.07 14.01
CA ALA A 314 -0.96 24.73 13.62
C ALA A 314 -0.73 24.45 12.13
N ALA A 315 -1.00 25.43 11.25
CA ALA A 315 -0.73 25.29 9.81
C ALA A 315 0.75 25.01 9.55
N ALA A 316 1.65 25.78 10.17
CA ALA A 316 3.10 25.56 10.05
C ALA A 316 3.54 24.22 10.69
N ALA A 317 2.99 23.87 11.85
CA ALA A 317 3.34 22.64 12.55
C ALA A 317 2.88 21.37 11.81
N THR A 318 1.77 21.44 11.08
CA THR A 318 1.16 20.30 10.39
C THR A 318 1.69 20.08 8.98
N GLU A 319 2.31 21.09 8.36
CA GLU A 319 2.85 21.01 6.99
C GLU A 319 3.73 19.75 6.74
N PRO A 320 4.71 19.39 7.60
CA PRO A 320 5.58 18.23 7.36
C PRO A 320 4.88 16.86 7.52
N VAL A 321 3.70 16.86 8.13
CA VAL A 321 2.95 15.65 8.48
C VAL A 321 1.58 15.57 7.80
N ALA A 322 1.26 16.54 6.93
CA ALA A 322 0.06 16.52 6.11
C ALA A 322 -0.01 15.21 5.30
N GLY A 323 -1.18 14.58 5.27
CA GLY A 323 -1.39 13.31 4.56
C GLY A 323 -0.83 12.05 5.24
N ARG A 324 -0.13 12.15 6.39
CA ARG A 324 0.44 10.97 7.11
C ARG A 324 -0.58 10.19 7.95
N TRP A 325 -1.77 9.98 7.41
CA TRP A 325 -2.91 9.35 8.09
C TRP A 325 -2.61 7.93 8.60
N TRP A 326 -2.02 7.08 7.74
CA TRP A 326 -1.67 5.71 8.12
C TRP A 326 -0.57 5.66 9.20
N THR A 327 0.48 6.47 9.06
CA THR A 327 1.53 6.58 10.08
C THR A 327 0.96 7.00 11.43
N ALA A 328 0.01 7.94 11.45
CA ALA A 328 -0.69 8.34 12.67
C ALA A 328 -1.47 7.20 13.32
N ALA A 329 -2.15 6.36 12.54
CA ALA A 329 -2.88 5.21 13.05
C ALA A 329 -1.97 4.11 13.64
N VAL A 330 -0.84 3.84 12.97
CA VAL A 330 0.11 2.78 13.37
C VAL A 330 0.97 3.23 14.55
N ARG A 331 1.65 4.38 14.40
CA ARG A 331 2.71 4.83 15.30
C ARG A 331 2.27 5.90 16.27
N ALA A 332 1.16 6.60 16.00
CA ALA A 332 0.72 7.76 16.77
C ALA A 332 1.90 8.71 17.05
N LEU A 333 2.09 9.11 18.32
CA LEU A 333 3.13 10.04 18.74
C LEU A 333 4.51 9.38 19.00
N THR A 334 4.67 8.09 18.68
CA THR A 334 6.01 7.48 18.62
C THR A 334 6.75 7.86 17.33
N ASP A 335 6.04 8.34 16.32
CA ASP A 335 6.65 8.99 15.15
C ASP A 335 7.16 10.39 15.54
N PRO A 336 8.45 10.70 15.34
CA PRO A 336 9.02 11.97 15.81
C PRO A 336 8.40 13.21 15.18
N ALA A 337 7.99 13.14 13.91
CA ALA A 337 7.42 14.27 13.19
C ALA A 337 6.00 14.58 13.70
N LEU A 338 5.16 13.55 13.84
CA LEU A 338 3.82 13.68 14.44
C LEU A 338 3.89 14.14 15.90
N ALA A 339 4.85 13.65 16.68
CA ALA A 339 5.06 14.09 18.05
C ALA A 339 5.44 15.58 18.15
N ALA A 340 6.31 16.05 17.25
CA ALA A 340 6.70 17.46 17.20
C ALA A 340 5.53 18.36 16.81
N ALA A 341 4.78 17.98 15.77
CA ALA A 341 3.58 18.69 15.35
C ALA A 341 2.53 18.74 16.46
N ALA A 342 2.25 17.61 17.12
CA ALA A 342 1.30 17.53 18.23
C ALA A 342 1.70 18.44 19.40
N ARG A 343 2.97 18.46 19.83
CA ARG A 343 3.42 19.38 20.89
C ARG A 343 3.15 20.84 20.52
N SER A 344 3.55 21.25 19.31
CA SER A 344 3.32 22.61 18.84
C SER A 344 1.83 22.97 18.77
N CYS A 345 0.98 22.03 18.35
CA CYS A 345 -0.47 22.22 18.31
C CYS A 345 -1.08 22.33 19.72
N PHE A 346 -0.65 21.50 20.68
CA PHE A 346 -1.13 21.57 22.05
C PHE A 346 -0.69 22.86 22.76
N ASP A 347 0.55 23.30 22.55
CA ASP A 347 1.04 24.58 23.08
C ASP A 347 0.22 25.76 22.54
N ALA A 348 -0.02 25.78 21.22
CA ALA A 348 -0.83 26.81 20.57
C ALA A 348 -2.28 26.82 21.08
N ALA A 349 -2.89 25.64 21.23
CA ALA A 349 -4.24 25.51 21.77
C ALA A 349 -4.32 26.01 23.22
N ARG A 350 -3.36 25.63 24.06
CA ARG A 350 -3.27 26.04 25.47
C ARG A 350 -3.24 27.56 25.62
N GLU A 351 -2.46 28.24 24.78
CA GLU A 351 -2.41 29.71 24.78
C GLU A 351 -3.71 30.35 24.28
N ALA A 352 -4.40 29.71 23.33
CA ALA A 352 -5.63 30.20 22.74
C ALA A 352 -6.85 30.06 23.66
N LEU A 353 -6.93 29.00 24.47
CA LEU A 353 -8.11 28.73 25.31
C LEU A 353 -8.54 29.91 26.20
N PRO A 354 -7.64 30.64 26.90
CA PRO A 354 -8.04 31.84 27.64
C PRO A 354 -8.62 32.95 26.76
N ARG A 355 -8.09 33.15 25.54
CA ARG A 355 -8.60 34.15 24.59
C ARG A 355 -9.99 33.80 24.07
N LEU A 356 -10.29 32.50 24.00
CA LEU A 356 -11.58 31.94 23.60
C LEU A 356 -12.55 31.75 24.78
N GLY A 357 -12.25 32.30 25.97
CA GLY A 357 -13.13 32.22 27.14
C GLY A 357 -13.21 30.83 27.78
N ALA A 358 -12.24 29.96 27.53
CA ALA A 358 -12.18 28.57 27.97
C ALA A 358 -10.96 28.28 28.86
N ALA A 359 -10.52 29.28 29.64
CA ALA A 359 -9.36 29.16 30.55
C ALA A 359 -9.49 27.99 31.54
N ASP A 360 -10.71 27.66 31.98
CA ASP A 360 -10.99 26.57 32.91
C ASP A 360 -10.62 25.17 32.36
N LEU A 361 -10.45 25.03 31.04
CA LEU A 361 -10.03 23.77 30.40
C LEU A 361 -8.51 23.63 30.27
N VAL A 362 -7.74 24.70 30.44
CA VAL A 362 -6.27 24.67 30.35
C VAL A 362 -5.67 23.60 31.27
N PRO A 363 -6.06 23.48 32.56
CA PRO A 363 -5.50 22.45 33.43
C PRO A 363 -5.74 21.01 32.94
N LEU A 364 -6.90 20.75 32.31
CA LEU A 364 -7.22 19.43 31.77
C LEU A 364 -6.40 19.12 30.51
N VAL A 365 -6.21 20.13 29.64
CA VAL A 365 -5.37 20.01 28.44
C VAL A 365 -3.90 19.82 28.82
N ASP A 366 -3.39 20.57 29.80
CA ASP A 366 -2.03 20.44 30.33
C ASP A 366 -1.79 19.05 30.91
N GLU A 367 -2.75 18.53 31.67
CA GLU A 367 -2.63 17.19 32.22
C GLU A 367 -2.61 16.12 31.11
N TYR A 368 -3.48 16.25 30.10
CA TYR A 368 -3.48 15.34 28.95
C TYR A 368 -2.14 15.41 28.19
N ALA A 369 -1.65 16.63 27.93
CA ALA A 369 -0.38 16.87 27.24
C ALA A 369 0.79 16.26 28.01
N ALA A 370 0.89 16.51 29.31
CA ALA A 370 1.94 15.99 30.18
C ALA A 370 1.88 14.45 30.32
N ARG A 371 0.69 13.86 30.30
CA ARG A 371 0.50 12.40 30.37
C ARG A 371 0.89 11.71 29.05
N TYR A 372 0.55 12.31 27.92
CA TYR A 372 0.64 11.67 26.60
C TYR A 372 1.57 12.42 25.64
N VAL A 373 1.18 13.63 25.22
CA VAL A 373 1.79 14.35 24.09
C VAL A 373 3.27 14.66 24.31
N GLU A 374 3.62 15.21 25.46
CA GLU A 374 5.02 15.56 25.81
C GLU A 374 5.92 14.33 25.87
N ARG A 375 5.35 13.16 26.15
CA ARG A 375 6.05 11.88 26.28
C ARG A 375 6.09 11.06 24.99
N GLY A 376 5.54 11.60 23.88
CA GLY A 376 5.41 10.84 22.63
C GLY A 376 4.46 9.63 22.75
N ARG A 377 3.46 9.73 23.63
CA ARG A 377 2.46 8.68 23.91
C ARG A 377 1.06 9.16 23.53
N CYS A 378 0.12 8.23 23.51
CA CYS A 378 -1.31 8.42 23.33
C CYS A 378 -2.10 7.51 24.30
N PRO A 379 -3.43 7.69 24.47
CA PRO A 379 -4.25 6.85 25.34
C PRO A 379 -4.15 5.34 25.06
N ALA A 380 -3.99 4.94 23.80
CA ALA A 380 -3.77 3.56 23.42
C ALA A 380 -2.56 2.92 24.13
N ASP A 381 -1.51 3.68 24.47
CA ASP A 381 -0.35 3.15 25.18
C ASP A 381 -0.69 2.70 26.61
N ASP A 382 -1.68 3.30 27.27
CA ASP A 382 -2.09 2.88 28.60
C ASP A 382 -2.74 1.49 28.57
N LEU A 383 -3.56 1.22 27.55
CA LEU A 383 -4.19 -0.10 27.33
C LEU A 383 -3.17 -1.18 26.96
N LEU A 384 -2.04 -0.80 26.36
CA LEU A 384 -0.95 -1.72 26.00
C LEU A 384 0.00 -2.04 27.17
N THR A 385 0.10 -1.12 28.13
CA THR A 385 0.97 -1.26 29.32
C THR A 385 0.28 -1.83 30.56
N GLY A 386 -1.05 -2.03 30.53
CA GLY A 386 -1.79 -2.69 31.61
C GLY A 386 -1.37 -4.15 31.82
N PRO A 387 -1.50 -4.71 33.04
CA PRO A 387 -1.15 -6.09 33.32
C PRO A 387 -1.98 -7.04 32.47
N THR A 388 -1.31 -7.84 31.63
CA THR A 388 -1.89 -8.98 30.94
C THR A 388 -2.26 -10.05 31.97
N THR A 389 -3.53 -10.40 32.08
CA THR A 389 -3.96 -11.58 32.82
C THR A 389 -3.61 -12.85 32.02
N GLY A 390 -2.36 -13.32 32.19
CA GLY A 390 -1.88 -14.71 32.07
C GLY A 390 -1.09 -15.12 30.80
N PRO A 391 -0.20 -16.15 30.86
CA PRO A 391 0.72 -16.56 31.93
C PRO A 391 2.22 -16.39 31.55
N ALA A 392 3.01 -16.03 32.57
CA ALA A 392 4.48 -16.07 32.75
C ALA A 392 5.43 -16.31 31.56
N ALA A 393 6.27 -15.30 31.29
CA ALA A 393 7.54 -15.43 30.57
C ALA A 393 8.66 -15.97 31.49
N GLY A 394 9.53 -16.83 30.95
CA GLY A 394 10.81 -17.22 31.55
C GLY A 394 11.90 -16.14 31.34
N PRO A 395 12.98 -16.14 32.14
CA PRO A 395 13.79 -14.94 32.36
C PRO A 395 14.82 -14.66 31.25
N ALA A 396 15.05 -13.36 31.07
CA ALA A 396 16.04 -12.77 30.18
C ALA A 396 17.49 -13.16 30.50
N ALA A 397 18.31 -13.29 29.45
CA ALA A 397 19.76 -13.31 29.54
C ALA A 397 20.34 -11.91 29.23
N THR A 398 21.24 -11.48 30.10
CA THR A 398 21.94 -10.20 30.17
C THR A 398 22.90 -9.91 29.01
N PRO A 399 23.18 -8.62 28.70
CA PRO A 399 24.13 -8.22 27.65
C PRO A 399 25.57 -8.21 28.16
N SER A 400 26.50 -8.75 27.35
CA SER A 400 27.94 -8.68 27.58
C SER A 400 28.55 -7.49 26.84
N THR A 401 29.32 -6.70 27.58
CA THR A 401 30.06 -5.49 27.20
C THR A 401 31.55 -5.81 27.06
N THR A 402 32.23 -5.33 26.00
CA THR A 402 33.65 -4.86 25.98
C THR A 402 34.04 -4.31 24.58
N PRO A 403 35.09 -3.46 24.43
CA PRO A 403 35.10 -2.23 23.62
C PRO A 403 35.92 -2.33 22.30
N PRO A 404 35.91 -1.29 21.43
CA PRO A 404 36.58 -1.36 20.13
C PRO A 404 38.09 -1.07 20.24
N THR A 405 38.89 -1.87 19.56
CA THR A 405 40.33 -1.60 19.33
C THR A 405 40.58 -1.10 17.91
N THR A 406 41.32 0.01 17.85
CA THR A 406 41.83 0.82 16.73
C THR A 406 42.57 0.02 15.64
N PRO A 407 42.57 0.46 14.36
CA PRO A 407 43.03 -0.34 13.22
C PRO A 407 44.55 -0.21 12.96
N PRO A 408 45.20 -1.16 12.26
CA PRO A 408 46.53 -0.94 11.73
C PRO A 408 46.51 -0.45 10.27
N ALA A 409 47.28 0.61 10.11
CA ALA A 409 47.98 1.16 8.96
C ALA A 409 47.92 0.47 7.57
N ARG A 410 47.69 1.35 6.58
CA ARG A 410 47.98 1.21 5.15
C ARG A 410 49.39 0.67 4.90
N HIS A 411 49.46 -0.36 4.05
CA HIS A 411 50.63 -0.61 3.21
C HIS A 411 50.30 -0.33 1.75
N SER A 412 51.00 0.67 1.21
CA SER A 412 51.13 0.95 -0.21
C SER A 412 52.28 0.13 -0.80
N ARG A 413 52.04 -0.44 -1.99
CA ARG A 413 52.95 -0.85 -3.09
C ARG A 413 52.24 -2.01 -3.82
N GLY A 414 52.12 -2.03 -5.14
CA GLY A 414 52.65 -1.18 -6.18
C GLY A 414 51.87 -1.48 -7.47
N GLY A 415 51.86 -0.50 -8.37
CA GLY A 415 51.21 -0.63 -9.66
C GLY A 415 51.82 -1.76 -10.48
N THR A 416 50.93 -2.49 -11.15
CA THR A 416 51.25 -3.28 -12.33
C THR A 416 50.34 -2.80 -13.44
N ALA A 417 50.99 -2.49 -14.56
CA ALA A 417 50.46 -1.87 -15.75
C ALA A 417 49.11 -2.43 -16.20
N VAL A 418 48.21 -1.51 -16.55
CA VAL A 418 47.05 -1.76 -17.42
C VAL A 418 47.59 -2.38 -18.72
N PRO A 419 47.18 -3.59 -19.12
CA PRO A 419 47.40 -4.04 -20.47
C PRO A 419 46.46 -3.25 -21.37
N THR A 420 47.00 -2.23 -22.04
CA THR A 420 46.39 -1.65 -23.22
C THR A 420 46.69 -2.57 -24.40
N THR A 421 45.67 -3.26 -24.90
CA THR A 421 45.65 -3.87 -26.24
C THR A 421 44.17 -4.04 -26.68
N PRO A 422 43.87 -4.01 -27.98
CA PRO A 422 43.18 -2.88 -28.61
C PRO A 422 41.98 -3.27 -29.50
N VAL A 423 40.97 -2.41 -29.63
CA VAL A 423 40.13 -2.19 -30.84
C VAL A 423 39.60 -3.44 -31.60
N GLN A 424 39.36 -4.55 -30.92
CA GLN A 424 38.44 -5.62 -31.33
C GLN A 424 37.55 -5.84 -30.10
N ASP A 425 36.28 -5.46 -30.04
CA ASP A 425 35.24 -5.59 -31.06
C ASP A 425 34.12 -4.55 -30.82
N GLU A 426 34.45 -3.25 -30.81
CA GLU A 426 33.44 -2.19 -30.60
C GLU A 426 32.35 -2.26 -31.68
N ASP A 427 32.74 -2.58 -32.91
CA ASP A 427 31.81 -2.75 -34.03
C ASP A 427 30.87 -3.96 -33.81
N ALA A 428 31.35 -5.15 -33.42
CA ALA A 428 30.41 -6.24 -33.12
C ALA A 428 29.58 -5.98 -31.86
N LEU A 429 30.10 -5.26 -30.87
CA LEU A 429 29.27 -4.84 -29.72
C LEU A 429 28.17 -3.86 -30.16
N LYS A 430 28.44 -2.96 -31.10
CA LYS A 430 27.43 -2.09 -31.71
C LYS A 430 26.44 -2.89 -32.54
N GLU A 431 26.88 -3.88 -33.32
CA GLU A 431 25.99 -4.79 -34.05
C GLU A 431 25.06 -5.55 -33.09
N LEU A 432 25.60 -6.07 -31.98
CA LEU A 432 24.83 -6.71 -30.92
C LEU A 432 23.81 -5.73 -30.31
N ILE A 433 24.24 -4.52 -29.93
CA ILE A 433 23.37 -3.50 -29.36
C ILE A 433 22.24 -3.13 -30.34
N ALA A 434 22.56 -2.94 -31.62
CA ALA A 434 21.56 -2.63 -32.64
C ALA A 434 20.53 -3.76 -32.82
N ALA A 435 21.00 -5.02 -32.79
CA ALA A 435 20.15 -6.20 -32.85
C ALA A 435 19.24 -6.30 -31.61
N GLU A 436 19.79 -6.09 -30.42
CA GLU A 436 19.04 -6.19 -29.16
C GLU A 436 18.04 -5.04 -28.98
N LEU A 437 18.40 -3.80 -29.36
CA LEU A 437 17.45 -2.70 -29.43
C LEU A 437 16.29 -3.05 -30.37
N SER A 438 16.60 -3.50 -31.59
CA SER A 438 15.57 -3.87 -32.57
C SER A 438 14.66 -4.97 -32.02
N ALA A 439 15.24 -6.02 -31.45
CA ALA A 439 14.50 -7.14 -30.85
C ALA A 439 13.66 -6.72 -29.64
N SER A 440 14.14 -5.82 -28.78
CA SER A 440 13.36 -5.30 -27.65
C SER A 440 12.16 -4.50 -28.13
N ARG A 441 12.30 -3.71 -29.20
CA ARG A 441 11.17 -2.97 -29.76
C ARG A 441 10.15 -3.86 -30.45
N ASP A 442 10.60 -4.85 -31.22
CA ASP A 442 9.70 -5.81 -31.85
C ASP A 442 8.87 -6.56 -30.79
N ARG A 443 9.47 -6.82 -29.63
CA ARG A 443 8.78 -7.39 -28.48
C ARG A 443 7.78 -6.42 -27.84
N SER A 444 8.16 -5.16 -27.60
CA SER A 444 7.26 -4.09 -27.12
C SER A 444 6.06 -3.85 -28.03
N LEU A 445 6.23 -4.06 -29.34
CA LEU A 445 5.17 -3.93 -30.32
C LEU A 445 4.32 -5.20 -30.40
N GLY A 446 4.92 -6.38 -30.51
CA GLY A 446 4.23 -7.65 -30.77
C GLY A 446 3.15 -8.04 -29.75
N LEU A 447 3.49 -8.90 -28.79
CA LEU A 447 2.50 -9.47 -27.85
C LEU A 447 1.98 -8.49 -26.80
N THR A 448 2.53 -7.27 -26.76
CA THR A 448 2.19 -6.26 -25.76
C THR A 448 1.28 -5.15 -26.29
N THR A 449 1.50 -4.61 -27.49
CA THR A 449 0.68 -3.45 -27.97
C THR A 449 -0.08 -3.70 -29.27
N ASP A 450 0.45 -4.47 -30.21
CA ASP A 450 -0.15 -4.73 -31.53
C ASP A 450 -1.25 -5.80 -31.49
N VAL A 451 -1.31 -6.58 -30.41
CA VAL A 451 -2.41 -7.51 -30.14
C VAL A 451 -3.72 -6.79 -29.78
N LEU A 452 -3.70 -5.46 -29.61
CA LEU A 452 -4.84 -4.65 -29.19
C LEU A 452 -5.27 -3.61 -30.20
N ALA A 453 -6.55 -3.24 -30.14
CA ALA A 453 -7.04 -2.08 -30.86
C ALA A 453 -6.53 -0.78 -30.20
N THR A 454 -6.28 0.25 -31.01
CA THR A 454 -5.77 1.56 -30.56
C THR A 454 -6.48 2.14 -29.31
N PRO A 455 -7.83 2.12 -29.19
CA PRO A 455 -8.49 2.65 -28.00
C PRO A 455 -8.20 1.86 -26.71
N GLU A 456 -7.88 0.57 -26.81
CA GLU A 456 -7.61 -0.28 -25.66
C GLU A 456 -6.26 0.06 -25.01
N LEU A 457 -5.29 0.58 -25.78
CA LEU A 457 -3.99 1.01 -25.28
C LEU A 457 -4.06 2.19 -24.29
N LEU A 458 -5.14 2.98 -24.37
CA LEU A 458 -5.41 4.12 -23.48
C LEU A 458 -6.12 3.70 -22.19
N THR A 459 -6.66 2.48 -22.13
CA THR A 459 -7.46 2.02 -20.99
C THR A 459 -6.58 1.58 -19.83
N GLN A 460 -6.86 2.11 -18.62
CA GLN A 460 -6.27 1.55 -17.40
C GLN A 460 -7.07 0.35 -16.92
N VAL A 461 -6.43 -0.81 -16.96
CA VAL A 461 -7.04 -2.11 -16.60
C VAL A 461 -7.03 -2.36 -15.08
N SER A 462 -6.12 -1.67 -14.36
CA SER A 462 -5.98 -1.73 -12.91
C SER A 462 -5.24 -0.49 -12.41
N PRO A 463 -5.58 0.08 -11.25
CA PRO A 463 -4.82 1.17 -10.63
C PRO A 463 -3.35 0.81 -10.34
N LEU A 464 -3.01 -0.48 -10.32
CA LEU A 464 -1.64 -0.98 -10.13
C LEU A 464 -0.76 -0.83 -11.38
N MET A 465 -1.36 -0.58 -12.55
CA MET A 465 -0.68 -0.61 -13.85
C MET A 465 -0.97 0.68 -14.64
N SER A 466 -0.03 1.08 -15.49
CA SER A 466 -0.27 2.16 -16.46
C SER A 466 -1.18 1.67 -17.61
N PRO A 467 -1.83 2.59 -18.34
CA PRO A 467 -2.23 2.32 -19.71
C PRO A 467 -1.02 1.87 -20.55
N LEU A 468 -1.21 0.90 -21.45
CA LEU A 468 -0.10 0.35 -22.25
C LEU A 468 0.56 1.41 -23.15
N VAL A 469 -0.18 2.42 -23.60
CA VAL A 469 0.41 3.55 -24.34
C VAL A 469 1.35 4.40 -23.49
N TRP A 470 1.12 4.47 -22.17
CA TRP A 470 2.04 5.17 -21.27
C TRP A 470 3.37 4.44 -21.19
N ASP A 471 3.35 3.11 -20.99
CA ASP A 471 4.58 2.30 -20.96
C ASP A 471 5.32 2.40 -22.31
N LEU A 472 4.60 2.35 -23.43
CA LEU A 472 5.19 2.47 -24.77
C LEU A 472 5.92 3.80 -24.99
N ALA A 473 5.26 4.93 -24.67
CA ALA A 473 5.87 6.25 -24.83
C ALA A 473 6.98 6.52 -23.79
N HIS A 474 6.83 5.99 -22.57
CA HIS A 474 7.87 6.03 -21.54
C HIS A 474 9.15 5.30 -21.97
N ILE A 475 9.03 4.12 -22.58
CA ILE A 475 10.18 3.40 -23.16
C ILE A 475 10.93 4.30 -24.16
N GLY A 476 10.20 4.95 -25.08
CA GLY A 476 10.79 5.85 -26.06
C GLY A 476 11.44 7.08 -25.44
N ASN A 477 10.79 7.69 -24.43
CA ASN A 477 11.32 8.84 -23.73
C ASN A 477 12.58 8.51 -22.93
N TYR A 478 12.61 7.34 -22.27
CA TYR A 478 13.78 6.84 -21.56
C TYR A 478 14.94 6.53 -22.53
N GLU A 479 14.64 5.90 -23.67
CA GLU A 479 15.61 5.63 -24.74
C GLU A 479 16.21 6.94 -25.30
N GLU A 480 15.37 7.94 -25.57
CA GLU A 480 15.81 9.27 -26.01
C GLU A 480 16.74 9.92 -24.96
N LEU A 481 16.29 9.97 -23.71
CA LEU A 481 17.02 10.61 -22.61
C LEU A 481 18.44 10.06 -22.50
N TRP A 482 18.57 8.74 -22.48
CA TRP A 482 19.86 8.10 -22.20
C TRP A 482 20.73 7.92 -23.43
N LEU A 483 20.17 7.59 -24.58
CA LEU A 483 20.97 7.28 -25.76
C LEU A 483 21.20 8.49 -26.66
N LEU A 484 20.17 9.31 -26.90
CA LEU A 484 20.32 10.49 -27.75
C LEU A 484 20.90 11.67 -26.98
N ARG A 485 20.36 11.97 -25.79
CA ARG A 485 20.80 13.16 -25.04
C ARG A 485 22.06 12.86 -24.23
N ALA A 486 22.06 11.83 -23.37
CA ALA A 486 23.19 11.57 -22.48
C ALA A 486 24.40 10.92 -23.19
N ALA A 487 24.20 9.90 -24.02
CA ALA A 487 25.31 9.19 -24.68
C ALA A 487 25.81 9.91 -25.95
N ALA A 488 24.91 10.36 -26.82
CA ALA A 488 25.27 11.03 -28.08
C ALA A 488 25.38 12.56 -27.98
N GLY A 489 24.90 13.19 -26.90
CA GLY A 489 24.98 14.65 -26.72
C GLY A 489 24.02 15.45 -27.60
N GLY A 490 22.93 14.85 -28.07
CA GLY A 490 21.92 15.48 -28.92
C GLY A 490 20.89 16.31 -28.15
N ASP A 491 20.22 17.21 -28.86
CA ASP A 491 19.12 18.02 -28.33
C ASP A 491 17.85 17.16 -28.10
N PRO A 492 17.01 17.52 -27.12
CA PRO A 492 15.73 16.85 -26.88
C PRO A 492 14.80 17.00 -28.09
N LEU A 493 14.18 15.89 -28.53
CA LEU A 493 13.20 15.89 -29.62
C LEU A 493 11.88 16.51 -29.18
N ARG A 494 11.43 16.14 -27.97
CA ARG A 494 10.10 16.44 -27.43
C ARG A 494 10.22 16.77 -25.93
N PRO A 495 10.92 17.85 -25.52
CA PRO A 495 11.12 18.16 -24.10
C PRO A 495 9.80 18.42 -23.34
N GLU A 496 8.73 18.80 -24.05
CA GLU A 496 7.43 19.10 -23.47
C GLU A 496 6.68 17.87 -22.91
N ILE A 497 7.11 16.64 -23.23
CA ILE A 497 6.50 15.41 -22.71
C ILE A 497 7.30 14.74 -21.60
N ASP A 498 8.50 15.22 -21.26
CA ASP A 498 9.39 14.54 -20.30
C ASP A 498 8.69 14.32 -18.94
N GLY A 499 8.02 15.34 -18.40
CA GLY A 499 7.27 15.22 -17.15
C GLY A 499 6.11 14.21 -17.21
N LEU A 500 5.43 14.09 -18.35
CA LEU A 500 4.30 13.16 -18.51
C LEU A 500 4.71 11.69 -18.36
N TYR A 501 5.95 11.40 -18.72
CA TYR A 501 6.53 10.05 -18.72
C TYR A 501 7.55 9.85 -17.61
N ASP A 502 7.64 10.76 -16.64
CA ASP A 502 8.40 10.54 -15.42
C ASP A 502 7.61 9.62 -14.47
N ALA A 503 8.19 8.46 -14.15
CA ALA A 503 7.56 7.46 -13.28
C ALA A 503 7.44 7.91 -11.81
N PHE A 504 8.22 8.90 -11.36
CA PHE A 504 8.24 9.45 -10.01
C PHE A 504 7.27 10.60 -9.83
N GLU A 505 7.06 11.43 -10.85
CA GLU A 505 6.10 12.55 -10.79
C GLU A 505 4.64 12.07 -10.80
N HIS A 506 4.37 10.95 -11.47
CA HIS A 506 3.01 10.49 -11.74
C HIS A 506 2.75 9.06 -11.25
N PRO A 507 2.04 8.89 -10.11
CA PRO A 507 1.59 7.58 -9.63
C PRO A 507 0.79 6.82 -10.69
N ARG A 508 0.93 5.49 -10.73
CA ARG A 508 0.28 4.65 -11.76
C ARG A 508 -1.22 4.89 -11.91
N ALA A 509 -1.94 5.07 -10.81
CA ALA A 509 -3.39 5.32 -10.80
C ALA A 509 -3.80 6.66 -11.44
N GLU A 510 -2.88 7.62 -11.58
CA GLU A 510 -3.17 8.97 -12.08
C GLU A 510 -2.83 9.14 -13.57
N ARG A 511 -1.98 8.27 -14.11
CA ARG A 511 -1.53 8.29 -15.52
C ARG A 511 -2.65 8.41 -16.56
N PRO A 512 -3.86 7.82 -16.39
CA PRO A 512 -4.94 7.97 -17.36
C PRO A 512 -5.51 9.39 -17.48
N LYS A 513 -5.23 10.26 -16.49
CA LYS A 513 -5.69 11.66 -16.46
C LYS A 513 -4.73 12.60 -17.18
N LEU A 514 -3.51 12.13 -17.47
CA LEU A 514 -2.50 12.93 -18.15
C LEU A 514 -2.89 13.11 -19.63
N PRO A 515 -2.46 14.22 -20.27
CA PRO A 515 -2.60 14.40 -21.71
C PRO A 515 -1.59 13.52 -22.45
N LEU A 516 -1.77 12.20 -22.39
CA LEU A 516 -0.88 11.21 -23.02
C LEU A 516 -0.88 11.38 -24.54
N LEU A 517 0.25 11.01 -25.15
CA LEU A 517 0.29 10.89 -26.60
C LEU A 517 -0.74 9.87 -27.09
N PRO A 518 -1.53 10.22 -28.11
CA PRO A 518 -2.33 9.25 -28.83
C PRO A 518 -1.46 8.09 -29.32
N PRO A 519 -1.95 6.85 -29.38
CA PRO A 519 -1.08 5.71 -29.66
C PRO A 519 -0.34 5.78 -31.00
N ASP A 520 -0.95 6.34 -32.04
CA ASP A 520 -0.27 6.53 -33.34
C ASP A 520 0.88 7.54 -33.24
N GLU A 521 0.70 8.59 -32.43
CA GLU A 521 1.74 9.59 -32.16
C GLU A 521 2.85 9.02 -31.28
N ALA A 522 2.51 8.24 -30.25
CA ALA A 522 3.48 7.50 -29.43
C ALA A 522 4.32 6.57 -30.30
N ARG A 523 3.70 5.81 -31.21
CA ARG A 523 4.38 4.92 -32.16
C ARG A 523 5.31 5.69 -33.10
N ALA A 524 4.85 6.82 -33.66
CA ALA A 524 5.66 7.66 -34.51
C ALA A 524 6.88 8.22 -33.76
N TYR A 525 6.66 8.72 -32.54
CA TYR A 525 7.70 9.25 -31.67
C TYR A 525 8.77 8.19 -31.35
N ILE A 526 8.39 7.01 -30.85
CA ILE A 526 9.37 5.98 -30.50
C ILE A 526 10.11 5.42 -31.73
N ALA A 527 9.48 5.40 -32.90
CA ALA A 527 10.11 4.98 -34.15
C ALA A 527 11.15 6.00 -34.62
N GLU A 528 10.86 7.30 -34.46
CA GLU A 528 11.81 8.37 -34.73
C GLU A 528 13.00 8.32 -33.76
N VAL A 529 12.75 8.17 -32.45
CA VAL A 529 13.80 7.99 -31.44
C VAL A 529 14.70 6.82 -31.83
N ARG A 530 14.12 5.65 -32.13
CA ARG A 530 14.89 4.46 -32.50
C ARG A 530 15.75 4.67 -33.74
N THR A 531 15.18 5.29 -34.78
CA THR A 531 15.91 5.58 -36.02
C THR A 531 17.14 6.44 -35.75
N ARG A 532 16.98 7.49 -34.92
CA ARG A 532 18.09 8.37 -34.53
C ARG A 532 19.10 7.66 -33.62
N VAL A 533 18.65 6.78 -32.72
CA VAL A 533 19.54 6.00 -31.84
C VAL A 533 20.44 5.10 -32.66
N LEU A 534 19.88 4.38 -33.63
CA LEU A 534 20.67 3.54 -34.52
C LEU A 534 21.64 4.35 -35.39
N GLY A 535 21.21 5.52 -35.88
CA GLY A 535 22.09 6.42 -36.64
C GLY A 535 23.24 7.00 -35.82
N THR A 536 23.02 7.31 -34.54
CA THR A 536 24.06 7.87 -33.66
C THR A 536 24.96 6.80 -33.03
N LEU A 537 24.51 5.54 -32.96
CA LEU A 537 25.30 4.43 -32.41
C LEU A 537 26.63 4.23 -33.14
N GLU A 538 26.69 4.48 -34.45
CA GLU A 538 27.92 4.41 -35.25
C GLU A 538 28.97 5.42 -34.75
N ASP A 539 28.53 6.62 -34.36
CA ASP A 539 29.39 7.74 -33.97
C ASP A 539 29.80 7.71 -32.49
N VAL A 540 28.94 7.21 -31.61
CA VAL A 540 29.25 7.11 -30.16
C VAL A 540 30.45 6.18 -29.95
N ARG A 541 31.38 6.59 -29.08
CA ARG A 541 32.58 5.81 -28.72
C ARG A 541 32.45 5.23 -27.32
N PHE A 542 32.71 3.94 -27.17
CA PHE A 542 32.64 3.23 -25.89
C PHE A 542 33.93 3.38 -25.09
N ARG A 543 34.19 4.61 -24.65
CA ARG A 543 35.45 4.95 -24.02
C ARG A 543 35.51 4.45 -22.56
N PRO A 544 36.59 3.77 -22.15
CA PRO A 544 36.73 3.28 -20.77
C PRO A 544 36.76 4.38 -19.69
N ASP A 545 37.11 5.62 -20.06
CA ASP A 545 37.14 6.79 -19.17
C ASP A 545 35.76 7.42 -18.95
N ASN A 546 34.74 7.04 -19.73
CA ASN A 546 33.35 7.42 -19.53
C ASN A 546 32.54 6.21 -19.06
N PRO A 547 32.24 6.09 -17.75
CA PRO A 547 31.50 4.96 -17.21
C PRO A 547 30.12 4.72 -17.85
N LEU A 548 29.50 5.76 -18.42
CA LEU A 548 28.18 5.64 -19.05
C LEU A 548 28.24 4.87 -20.37
N THR A 549 29.27 5.11 -21.18
CA THR A 549 29.43 4.48 -22.50
C THR A 549 30.44 3.34 -22.51
N ALA A 550 31.26 3.19 -21.47
CA ALA A 550 32.19 2.08 -21.31
C ALA A 550 31.46 0.73 -21.43
N GLY A 551 31.96 -0.16 -22.32
CA GLY A 551 31.34 -1.46 -22.57
C GLY A 551 29.89 -1.39 -23.08
N GLY A 552 29.45 -0.23 -23.59
CA GLY A 552 28.07 -0.02 -24.01
C GLY A 552 27.05 -0.05 -22.86
N PHE A 553 27.46 0.22 -21.60
CA PHE A 553 26.61 0.12 -20.41
C PHE A 553 25.24 0.78 -20.60
N VAL A 554 25.20 2.05 -21.03
CA VAL A 554 23.94 2.80 -21.18
C VAL A 554 22.99 2.16 -22.20
N TYR A 555 23.51 1.54 -23.26
CA TYR A 555 22.70 0.81 -24.23
C TYR A 555 22.15 -0.48 -23.64
N GLY A 556 22.98 -1.25 -22.94
CA GLY A 556 22.55 -2.43 -22.19
C GLY A 556 21.51 -2.09 -21.11
N MET A 557 21.64 -0.94 -20.46
CA MET A 557 20.68 -0.43 -19.47
C MET A 557 19.32 -0.13 -20.11
N VAL A 558 19.30 0.52 -21.27
CA VAL A 558 18.06 0.87 -21.99
C VAL A 558 17.38 -0.38 -22.58
N VAL A 559 18.13 -1.32 -23.15
CA VAL A 559 17.58 -2.61 -23.63
C VAL A 559 16.91 -3.37 -22.48
N GLN A 560 17.57 -3.43 -21.32
CA GLN A 560 17.01 -4.11 -20.15
C GLN A 560 15.82 -3.37 -19.55
N HIS A 561 15.81 -2.04 -19.60
CA HIS A 561 14.68 -1.22 -19.17
C HIS A 561 13.44 -1.51 -20.03
N GLU A 562 13.58 -1.53 -21.36
CA GLU A 562 12.50 -1.88 -22.28
C GLU A 562 11.96 -3.28 -21.97
N HIS A 563 12.82 -4.28 -21.77
CA HIS A 563 12.38 -5.63 -21.40
C HIS A 563 11.71 -5.75 -20.03
N GLN A 564 12.07 -4.91 -19.05
CA GLN A 564 11.38 -4.83 -17.77
C GLN A 564 9.97 -4.25 -17.95
N HIS A 565 9.82 -3.25 -18.82
CA HIS A 565 8.50 -2.74 -19.20
C HIS A 565 7.71 -3.77 -20.02
N ASP A 566 8.32 -4.58 -20.87
CA ASP A 566 7.63 -5.69 -21.56
C ASP A 566 7.00 -6.68 -20.58
N GLU A 567 7.74 -7.05 -19.53
CA GLU A 567 7.23 -7.91 -18.47
C GLU A 567 6.10 -7.22 -17.67
N THR A 568 6.22 -5.91 -17.43
CA THR A 568 5.17 -5.09 -16.80
C THR A 568 3.91 -5.03 -17.66
N MET A 569 4.04 -4.81 -18.98
CA MET A 569 2.94 -4.82 -19.94
C MET A 569 2.28 -6.20 -20.02
N LEU A 570 3.04 -7.29 -19.94
CA LEU A 570 2.44 -8.62 -19.80
C LEU A 570 1.67 -8.77 -18.48
N ALA A 571 2.16 -8.26 -17.35
CA ALA A 571 1.37 -8.29 -16.11
C ALA A 571 0.04 -7.51 -16.26
N THR A 572 0.03 -6.42 -17.03
CA THR A 572 -1.19 -5.70 -17.43
C THR A 572 -2.13 -6.59 -18.25
N HIS A 573 -1.60 -7.34 -19.23
CA HIS A 573 -2.36 -8.33 -20.00
C HIS A 573 -2.93 -9.48 -19.17
N GLN A 574 -2.23 -9.89 -18.11
CA GLN A 574 -2.75 -10.89 -17.20
C GLN A 574 -3.95 -10.36 -16.39
N LEU A 575 -3.95 -9.06 -16.05
CA LEU A 575 -5.04 -8.42 -15.31
C LEU A 575 -6.31 -8.19 -16.14
N ARG A 576 -6.14 -7.90 -17.44
CA ARG A 576 -7.19 -7.74 -18.47
C ARG A 576 -8.21 -8.88 -18.48
N ARG A 577 -9.49 -8.58 -18.68
CA ARG A 577 -10.62 -9.55 -18.65
C ARG A 577 -11.25 -9.80 -20.03
N ASP A 578 -10.82 -9.03 -21.01
CA ASP A 578 -11.21 -9.04 -22.41
C ASP A 578 -10.49 -10.16 -23.19
N ALA A 579 -10.42 -10.05 -24.52
CA ALA A 579 -10.00 -11.14 -25.40
C ALA A 579 -8.67 -11.78 -24.99
N ALA A 580 -8.64 -13.11 -24.97
CA ALA A 580 -7.48 -13.86 -24.55
C ALA A 580 -6.30 -13.67 -25.50
N LEU A 581 -5.09 -13.58 -24.95
CA LEU A 581 -3.88 -13.62 -25.78
C LEU A 581 -3.78 -14.98 -26.50
N PRO A 582 -3.31 -15.01 -27.76
CA PRO A 582 -3.05 -16.26 -28.46
C PRO A 582 -2.00 -17.06 -27.67
N ASP A 583 -2.26 -18.36 -27.45
CA ASP A 583 -1.22 -19.22 -26.88
C ASP A 583 -0.10 -19.37 -27.94
N PRO A 584 1.18 -19.26 -27.53
CA PRO A 584 2.27 -19.62 -28.43
C PRO A 584 2.18 -21.10 -28.79
N ASP A 585 2.71 -21.48 -29.95
CA ASP A 585 2.77 -22.88 -30.36
C ASP A 585 3.39 -23.72 -29.25
N PRO A 586 2.81 -24.90 -28.91
CA PRO A 586 3.27 -25.71 -27.79
C PRO A 586 4.67 -26.24 -28.08
N ALA A 587 5.70 -25.51 -27.64
CA ALA A 587 7.02 -26.07 -27.48
C ALA A 587 6.92 -27.08 -26.32
N ALA A 588 7.12 -28.37 -26.63
CA ALA A 588 7.19 -29.39 -25.59
C ALA A 588 8.30 -29.03 -24.60
N ALA A 589 7.94 -28.83 -23.33
CA ALA A 589 8.93 -28.81 -22.27
C ALA A 589 9.71 -30.13 -22.33
N PRO A 590 11.04 -30.14 -22.13
CA PRO A 590 11.80 -31.38 -22.08
C PRO A 590 11.23 -32.29 -21.00
N ALA A 591 10.51 -33.35 -21.41
CA ALA A 591 9.94 -34.33 -20.51
C ALA A 591 11.01 -35.38 -20.18
N ASP A 592 12.03 -35.00 -19.43
CA ASP A 592 13.05 -35.95 -18.95
C ASP A 592 13.78 -35.41 -17.72
N GLY A 593 13.03 -35.20 -16.65
CA GLY A 593 13.58 -35.03 -15.30
C GLY A 593 13.04 -36.13 -14.41
N GLY A 594 13.69 -37.30 -14.38
CA GLY A 594 13.40 -38.32 -13.37
C GLY A 594 13.44 -37.75 -11.93
N PRO A 595 12.87 -38.44 -10.93
CA PRO A 595 12.76 -37.93 -9.56
C PRO A 595 14.14 -37.51 -9.06
N GLY A 596 14.33 -36.21 -8.88
CA GLY A 596 15.50 -35.63 -8.22
C GLY A 596 15.39 -35.79 -6.71
N ARG A 597 16.41 -35.35 -5.98
CA ARG A 597 16.26 -35.10 -4.54
C ARG A 597 15.30 -33.94 -4.34
N ASP A 598 14.46 -33.98 -3.30
CA ASP A 598 13.54 -32.87 -3.01
C ASP A 598 14.27 -31.58 -2.62
N GLU A 599 15.39 -31.72 -1.90
CA GLU A 599 16.28 -30.63 -1.48
C GLU A 599 17.75 -31.03 -1.60
N VAL A 600 18.65 -30.04 -1.64
CA VAL A 600 20.10 -30.24 -1.69
C VAL A 600 20.79 -29.41 -0.61
N LEU A 601 21.88 -29.96 -0.05
CA LEU A 601 22.75 -29.27 0.88
C LEU A 601 23.67 -28.32 0.11
N VAL A 602 23.65 -27.05 0.49
CA VAL A 602 24.68 -26.07 0.12
C VAL A 602 25.64 -25.97 1.29
N GLU A 603 26.90 -26.33 1.06
CA GLU A 603 27.93 -26.36 2.10
C GLU A 603 28.23 -24.96 2.66
N ALA A 604 28.62 -24.90 3.93
CA ALA A 604 29.07 -23.66 4.57
C ALA A 604 30.32 -23.10 3.86
N GLY A 605 30.50 -21.79 3.93
CA GLY A 605 31.73 -21.13 3.50
C GLY A 605 31.49 -19.92 2.59
N PRO A 606 32.59 -19.23 2.24
CA PRO A 606 32.54 -18.00 1.47
C PRO A 606 32.20 -18.25 0.00
N PHE A 607 31.49 -17.29 -0.61
CA PHE A 607 31.34 -17.19 -2.06
C PHE A 607 31.35 -15.72 -2.49
N VAL A 608 31.59 -15.46 -3.78
CA VAL A 608 31.50 -14.11 -4.35
C VAL A 608 30.06 -13.84 -4.80
N MET A 609 29.40 -12.92 -4.11
CA MET A 609 28.05 -12.42 -4.39
C MET A 609 28.12 -11.13 -5.20
N GLY A 610 27.22 -10.96 -6.17
CA GLY A 610 27.16 -9.79 -7.04
C GLY A 610 28.01 -9.91 -8.30
N ALA A 611 28.01 -8.83 -9.08
CA ALA A 611 28.70 -8.69 -10.35
C ALA A 611 29.99 -7.85 -10.21
N GLU A 612 31.09 -8.34 -10.80
CA GLU A 612 32.35 -7.58 -10.94
C GLU A 612 32.57 -7.16 -12.39
N ASP A 613 32.51 -8.12 -13.34
CA ASP A 613 32.96 -7.91 -14.71
C ASP A 613 31.84 -7.89 -15.77
N ASP A 614 30.56 -7.93 -15.38
CA ASP A 614 29.45 -7.83 -16.35
C ASP A 614 29.21 -6.34 -16.70
N PRO A 615 29.47 -5.92 -17.95
CA PRO A 615 29.38 -4.51 -18.34
C PRO A 615 27.96 -3.97 -18.28
N TRP A 616 26.92 -4.82 -18.31
CA TRP A 616 25.51 -4.42 -18.35
C TRP A 616 24.76 -4.69 -17.03
N ALA A 617 25.45 -5.18 -15.99
CA ALA A 617 24.87 -5.30 -14.65
C ALA A 617 24.43 -3.94 -14.09
N TYR A 618 23.27 -3.90 -13.45
CA TYR A 618 22.78 -2.70 -12.77
C TYR A 618 23.63 -2.36 -11.54
N ASP A 619 23.50 -1.13 -11.08
CA ASP A 619 24.25 -0.63 -9.92
C ASP A 619 23.98 -1.46 -8.65
N ASN A 620 22.74 -1.90 -8.44
CA ASN A 620 22.35 -2.70 -7.28
C ASN A 620 22.92 -4.12 -7.28
N GLU A 621 23.48 -4.60 -8.40
CA GLU A 621 24.16 -5.90 -8.51
C GLU A 621 25.65 -5.78 -8.12
N ARG A 622 26.16 -4.55 -7.91
CA ARG A 622 27.58 -4.23 -7.75
C ARG A 622 27.88 -3.63 -6.36
N PRO A 623 29.12 -3.75 -5.87
CA PRO A 623 30.21 -4.56 -6.42
C PRO A 623 30.06 -6.05 -6.04
N GLY A 624 30.82 -6.90 -6.71
CA GLY A 624 31.10 -8.23 -6.20
C GLY A 624 31.79 -8.17 -4.84
N HIS A 625 31.37 -9.02 -3.91
CA HIS A 625 31.91 -9.05 -2.57
C HIS A 625 31.79 -10.45 -1.96
N LEU A 626 32.69 -10.77 -1.02
CA LEU A 626 32.66 -12.03 -0.31
C LEU A 626 31.54 -12.04 0.74
N VAL A 627 30.73 -13.09 0.71
CA VAL A 627 29.73 -13.40 1.74
C VAL A 627 30.00 -14.80 2.27
N ASP A 628 30.12 -14.93 3.59
CA ASP A 628 30.23 -16.23 4.26
C ASP A 628 28.85 -16.68 4.75
N LEU A 629 28.46 -17.89 4.37
CA LEU A 629 27.16 -18.46 4.70
C LEU A 629 27.32 -19.77 5.48
N PRO A 630 26.46 -20.03 6.48
CA PRO A 630 26.36 -21.36 7.08
C PRO A 630 25.87 -22.38 6.03
N ALA A 631 25.94 -23.66 6.38
CA ALA A 631 25.32 -24.70 5.56
C ALA A 631 23.80 -24.64 5.68
N TYR A 632 23.09 -24.88 4.58
CA TYR A 632 21.63 -24.90 4.55
C TYR A 632 21.14 -25.85 3.46
N TYR A 633 19.88 -26.27 3.55
CA TYR A 633 19.19 -27.00 2.50
C TYR A 633 18.30 -26.06 1.71
N ILE A 634 18.23 -26.27 0.40
CA ILE A 634 17.31 -25.56 -0.50
C ILE A 634 16.60 -26.56 -1.41
N ASP A 635 15.30 -26.34 -1.64
CA ASP A 635 14.49 -27.22 -2.49
C ASP A 635 15.03 -27.21 -3.93
N THR A 636 15.04 -28.36 -4.61
CA THR A 636 15.62 -28.48 -5.95
C THR A 636 14.74 -27.89 -7.05
N VAL A 637 13.45 -27.71 -6.81
CA VAL A 637 12.48 -27.05 -7.71
C VAL A 637 11.61 -26.03 -6.95
N PRO A 638 10.98 -25.06 -7.63
CA PRO A 638 10.03 -24.16 -6.98
C PRO A 638 8.82 -24.90 -6.41
N VAL A 639 8.10 -24.29 -5.47
CA VAL A 639 6.87 -24.86 -4.92
C VAL A 639 5.83 -25.00 -6.03
N SER A 640 5.31 -26.21 -6.23
CA SER A 640 4.27 -26.46 -7.25
C SER A 640 2.88 -26.00 -6.79
N ALA A 641 2.00 -25.75 -7.75
CA ALA A 641 0.60 -25.44 -7.50
C ALA A 641 -0.12 -26.56 -6.72
N GLY A 642 0.23 -27.83 -6.96
CA GLY A 642 -0.28 -28.97 -6.21
C GLY A 642 0.15 -28.95 -4.74
N ALA A 643 1.42 -28.63 -4.47
CA ALA A 643 1.90 -28.47 -3.10
C ALA A 643 1.24 -27.27 -2.41
N TYR A 644 1.02 -26.18 -3.13
CA TYR A 644 0.31 -25.00 -2.62
C TYR A 644 -1.18 -25.26 -2.33
N LEU A 645 -1.84 -26.09 -3.15
CA LEU A 645 -3.20 -26.55 -2.89
C LEU A 645 -3.30 -27.35 -1.58
N ALA A 646 -2.27 -28.13 -1.23
CA ALA A 646 -2.23 -28.83 0.05
C ALA A 646 -2.17 -27.85 1.24
N PHE A 647 -1.39 -26.77 1.13
CA PHE A 647 -1.38 -25.68 2.09
C PHE A 647 -2.76 -25.02 2.23
N MET A 648 -3.40 -24.68 1.12
CA MET A 648 -4.75 -24.11 1.12
C MET A 648 -5.78 -25.06 1.77
N ALA A 649 -5.74 -26.35 1.41
CA ALA A 649 -6.65 -27.37 1.94
C ALA A 649 -6.45 -27.62 3.44
N ALA A 650 -5.22 -27.43 3.95
CA ALA A 650 -4.90 -27.53 5.37
C ALA A 650 -5.33 -26.29 6.19
N GLY A 651 -6.07 -25.35 5.59
CA GLY A 651 -6.43 -24.09 6.25
C GLY A 651 -5.25 -23.12 6.38
N GLY A 652 -4.26 -23.20 5.48
CA GLY A 652 -3.09 -22.33 5.49
C GLY A 652 -3.44 -20.85 5.39
N TYR A 653 -4.49 -20.51 4.63
CA TYR A 653 -5.06 -19.17 4.61
C TYR A 653 -5.98 -18.89 5.79
N ASP A 654 -6.23 -19.78 6.74
CA ASP A 654 -7.17 -19.60 7.84
C ASP A 654 -6.50 -19.59 9.23
N ASP A 655 -5.19 -19.81 9.27
CA ASP A 655 -4.43 -20.03 10.50
C ASP A 655 -3.29 -18.99 10.66
N GLU A 656 -3.48 -18.05 11.57
CA GLU A 656 -2.60 -16.88 11.81
C GLU A 656 -1.16 -17.26 12.12
N ARG A 657 -0.91 -18.43 12.74
CA ARG A 657 0.42 -18.83 13.22
C ARG A 657 1.45 -18.99 12.09
N TRP A 658 1.00 -19.17 10.86
CA TRP A 658 1.87 -19.31 9.70
C TRP A 658 2.30 -17.96 9.13
N TRP A 659 1.55 -16.89 9.39
CA TRP A 659 1.71 -15.62 8.71
C TRP A 659 2.64 -14.69 9.49
N ASP A 660 3.42 -13.92 8.74
CA ASP A 660 3.99 -12.68 9.26
C ASP A 660 2.85 -11.78 9.76
N PRO A 661 2.99 -11.03 10.87
CA PRO A 661 1.91 -10.19 11.39
C PRO A 661 1.33 -9.20 10.37
N ALA A 662 2.19 -8.52 9.60
CA ALA A 662 1.73 -7.60 8.53
C ALA A 662 1.11 -8.38 7.37
N GLY A 663 1.59 -9.60 7.12
CA GLY A 663 1.01 -10.52 6.16
C GLY A 663 -0.38 -11.01 6.54
N TRP A 664 -0.59 -11.32 7.83
CA TRP A 664 -1.90 -11.71 8.34
C TRP A 664 -2.90 -10.55 8.26
N GLU A 665 -2.46 -9.35 8.62
CA GLU A 665 -3.25 -8.12 8.45
C GLU A 665 -3.65 -7.92 7.00
N TRP A 666 -2.68 -7.98 6.06
CA TRP A 666 -2.96 -7.91 4.63
C TRP A 666 -3.92 -8.99 4.15
N ARG A 667 -3.73 -10.25 4.59
CA ARG A 667 -4.63 -11.37 4.24
C ARG A 667 -6.05 -11.06 4.68
N CYS A 668 -6.20 -10.60 5.93
CA CYS A 668 -7.50 -10.26 6.52
C CYS A 668 -8.19 -9.11 5.78
N SER A 669 -7.49 -7.99 5.57
CA SER A 669 -8.06 -6.78 4.96
C SER A 669 -8.36 -6.97 3.46
N SER A 670 -7.49 -7.69 2.75
CA SER A 670 -7.67 -7.97 1.31
C SER A 670 -8.67 -9.09 1.00
N GLY A 671 -9.05 -9.89 2.00
CA GLY A 671 -9.96 -11.04 1.86
C GLY A 671 -9.43 -12.16 0.95
N ARG A 672 -8.15 -12.15 0.58
CA ARG A 672 -7.58 -13.12 -0.37
C ARG A 672 -7.37 -14.47 0.31
N ARG A 673 -7.81 -15.55 -0.36
CA ARG A 673 -7.74 -16.94 0.13
C ARG A 673 -7.13 -17.93 -0.85
N ALA A 674 -6.51 -17.42 -1.91
CA ALA A 674 -5.89 -18.19 -2.97
C ALA A 674 -4.88 -17.31 -3.72
N PRO A 675 -3.94 -17.92 -4.47
CA PRO A 675 -3.08 -17.20 -5.40
C PRO A 675 -3.90 -16.32 -6.35
N GLY A 676 -3.25 -15.28 -6.89
CA GLY A 676 -3.86 -14.42 -7.89
C GLY A 676 -4.49 -15.23 -9.02
N PHE A 677 -5.67 -14.79 -9.45
CA PHE A 677 -6.43 -15.36 -10.58
C PHE A 677 -6.97 -16.78 -10.40
N TRP A 678 -6.77 -17.40 -9.24
CA TRP A 678 -7.42 -18.66 -8.91
C TRP A 678 -8.84 -18.43 -8.42
N PHE A 679 -9.74 -19.30 -8.82
CA PHE A 679 -11.11 -19.34 -8.35
C PHE A 679 -11.62 -20.77 -8.38
N ARG A 680 -12.72 -21.03 -7.67
CA ARG A 680 -13.25 -22.36 -7.47
C ARG A 680 -14.63 -22.48 -8.10
N GLU A 681 -14.82 -23.50 -8.93
CA GLU A 681 -16.12 -23.91 -9.45
C GLU A 681 -16.42 -25.34 -8.94
N GLY A 682 -17.42 -25.46 -8.06
CA GLY A 682 -17.71 -26.71 -7.36
C GLY A 682 -16.51 -27.20 -6.52
N VAL A 683 -15.94 -28.35 -6.89
CA VAL A 683 -14.78 -28.94 -6.21
C VAL A 683 -13.44 -28.63 -6.90
N GLN A 684 -13.47 -28.04 -8.10
CA GLN A 684 -12.29 -27.84 -8.92
C GLN A 684 -11.74 -26.42 -8.79
N TRP A 685 -10.42 -26.32 -8.67
CA TRP A 685 -9.71 -25.05 -8.79
C TRP A 685 -9.38 -24.76 -10.25
N LEU A 686 -9.77 -23.58 -10.69
CA LEU A 686 -9.48 -23.02 -11.99
C LEU A 686 -8.58 -21.79 -11.82
N ARG A 687 -7.81 -21.47 -12.86
CA ARG A 687 -7.09 -20.20 -12.96
C ARG A 687 -7.48 -19.45 -14.22
N ARG A 688 -7.43 -18.12 -14.14
CA ARG A 688 -7.47 -17.26 -15.32
C ARG A 688 -6.04 -16.88 -15.73
N ARG A 689 -5.63 -17.20 -16.95
CA ARG A 689 -4.32 -16.87 -17.54
C ARG A 689 -4.55 -16.14 -18.87
N PHE A 690 -4.20 -14.85 -18.92
CA PHE A 690 -4.37 -13.99 -20.11
C PHE A 690 -5.76 -14.13 -20.74
N GLY A 691 -6.81 -14.03 -19.92
CA GLY A 691 -8.21 -14.18 -20.35
C GLY A 691 -8.71 -15.62 -20.49
N ARG A 692 -7.83 -16.63 -20.54
CA ARG A 692 -8.19 -18.05 -20.64
C ARG A 692 -8.49 -18.64 -19.27
N VAL A 693 -9.54 -19.43 -19.16
CA VAL A 693 -9.86 -20.20 -17.95
C VAL A 693 -9.47 -21.65 -18.16
N GLU A 694 -8.63 -22.18 -17.27
CA GLU A 694 -8.14 -23.55 -17.34
C GLU A 694 -8.05 -24.16 -15.93
N PRO A 695 -8.09 -25.50 -15.80
CA PRO A 695 -7.75 -26.17 -14.55
C PRO A 695 -6.37 -25.73 -14.05
N VAL A 696 -6.20 -25.58 -12.74
CA VAL A 696 -4.87 -25.33 -12.16
C VAL A 696 -3.94 -26.51 -12.48
N PRO A 697 -2.83 -26.32 -13.23
CA PRO A 697 -1.86 -27.38 -13.49
C PRO A 697 -1.06 -27.66 -12.22
N LEU A 698 -1.17 -28.86 -11.66
CA LEU A 698 -0.66 -29.18 -10.33
C LEU A 698 0.87 -29.29 -10.25
N ASP A 699 1.51 -29.53 -11.39
CA ASP A 699 2.94 -29.72 -11.57
C ASP A 699 3.69 -28.43 -11.94
N GLU A 700 2.98 -27.38 -12.36
CA GLU A 700 3.57 -26.06 -12.57
C GLU A 700 3.93 -25.38 -11.23
N PRO A 701 5.01 -24.57 -11.17
CA PRO A 701 5.26 -23.63 -10.08
C PRO A 701 4.01 -22.80 -9.75
N VAL A 702 3.73 -22.64 -8.46
CA VAL A 702 2.70 -21.69 -8.04
C VAL A 702 3.13 -20.27 -8.44
N GLN A 703 2.21 -19.51 -9.01
CA GLN A 703 2.45 -18.16 -9.52
C GLN A 703 1.38 -17.21 -8.97
N HIS A 704 1.72 -15.92 -8.93
CA HIS A 704 0.86 -14.83 -8.47
C HIS A 704 0.54 -14.91 -6.97
N VAL A 705 1.55 -15.30 -6.19
CA VAL A 705 1.54 -15.21 -4.73
C VAL A 705 2.39 -14.02 -4.28
N CYS A 706 1.91 -13.30 -3.26
CA CYS A 706 2.68 -12.24 -2.65
C CYS A 706 3.77 -12.82 -1.71
N TRP A 707 4.66 -11.97 -1.21
CA TRP A 707 5.74 -12.39 -0.31
C TRP A 707 5.18 -13.03 0.97
N TYR A 708 4.10 -12.46 1.53
CA TYR A 708 3.46 -12.98 2.74
C TYR A 708 2.84 -14.37 2.54
N GLU A 709 2.25 -14.62 1.37
CA GLU A 709 1.71 -15.92 0.97
C GLU A 709 2.84 -16.97 0.87
N ALA A 710 3.96 -16.60 0.24
CA ALA A 710 5.14 -17.45 0.11
C ALA A 710 5.77 -17.80 1.47
N ASP A 711 5.94 -16.80 2.33
CA ASP A 711 6.48 -16.93 3.67
C ASP A 711 5.56 -17.77 4.59
N ALA A 712 4.24 -17.58 4.50
CA ALA A 712 3.28 -18.36 5.26
C ALA A 712 3.27 -19.84 4.85
N TYR A 713 3.35 -20.13 3.55
CA TYR A 713 3.54 -21.50 3.08
C TYR A 713 4.82 -22.10 3.64
N ALA A 714 5.94 -21.38 3.57
CA ALA A 714 7.23 -21.89 4.03
C ALA A 714 7.16 -22.27 5.51
N ARG A 715 6.58 -21.43 6.37
CA ARG A 715 6.38 -21.74 7.79
C ARG A 715 5.49 -22.96 8.02
N TRP A 716 4.37 -23.07 7.28
CA TRP A 716 3.48 -24.23 7.35
C TRP A 716 4.21 -25.53 6.97
N ALA A 717 5.09 -25.47 5.98
CA ALA A 717 5.91 -26.59 5.55
C ALA A 717 7.08 -26.92 6.49
N GLY A 718 7.24 -26.18 7.60
CA GLY A 718 8.38 -26.33 8.51
C GLY A 718 9.71 -25.84 7.92
N ARG A 719 9.64 -24.87 7.00
CA ARG A 719 10.75 -24.30 6.23
C ARG A 719 10.76 -22.77 6.39
N ARG A 720 11.62 -22.09 5.62
CA ARG A 720 11.68 -20.63 5.46
C ARG A 720 11.94 -20.26 4.00
N LEU A 721 11.79 -18.99 3.64
CA LEU A 721 12.33 -18.49 2.37
C LEU A 721 13.86 -18.42 2.44
N PRO A 722 14.59 -18.63 1.33
CA PRO A 722 16.01 -18.35 1.27
C PRO A 722 16.27 -16.84 1.36
N THR A 723 17.40 -16.44 1.92
CA THR A 723 17.93 -15.09 1.71
C THR A 723 18.39 -14.94 0.25
N GLU A 724 18.49 -13.71 -0.27
CA GLU A 724 19.02 -13.50 -1.63
C GLU A 724 20.47 -14.00 -1.78
N ALA A 725 21.26 -13.99 -0.70
CA ALA A 725 22.63 -14.51 -0.69
C ALA A 725 22.67 -16.04 -0.77
N GLU A 726 21.82 -16.72 -0.02
CA GLU A 726 21.65 -18.18 -0.13
C GLU A 726 21.19 -18.55 -1.54
N TRP A 727 20.16 -17.89 -2.04
CA TRP A 727 19.67 -18.10 -3.39
C TRP A 727 20.77 -17.94 -4.44
N GLU A 728 21.57 -16.87 -4.36
CA GLU A 728 22.64 -16.61 -5.32
C GLU A 728 23.79 -17.62 -5.20
N LYS A 729 24.16 -18.05 -3.99
CA LYS A 729 25.16 -19.12 -3.79
C LYS A 729 24.69 -20.43 -4.40
N ALA A 730 23.43 -20.81 -4.14
CA ALA A 730 22.82 -22.01 -4.71
C ALA A 730 22.74 -21.96 -6.24
N ALA A 731 22.54 -20.77 -6.81
CA ALA A 731 22.51 -20.54 -8.24
C ALA A 731 23.90 -20.59 -8.86
N ARG A 732 24.87 -19.83 -8.35
CA ARG A 732 26.08 -19.50 -9.10
C ARG A 732 27.35 -20.16 -8.59
N TRP A 733 27.45 -20.46 -7.30
CA TRP A 733 28.71 -20.93 -6.74
C TRP A 733 29.00 -22.37 -7.16
N ASP A 734 30.17 -22.58 -7.75
CA ASP A 734 30.70 -23.90 -8.06
C ASP A 734 31.77 -24.27 -7.02
N PRO A 735 31.44 -25.13 -6.05
CA PRO A 735 32.41 -25.52 -5.03
C PRO A 735 33.58 -26.33 -5.61
N ALA A 736 33.39 -27.03 -6.73
CA ALA A 736 34.45 -27.82 -7.37
C ALA A 736 35.43 -26.91 -8.13
N ALA A 737 34.93 -25.85 -8.76
CA ALA A 737 35.76 -24.88 -9.48
C ALA A 737 36.24 -23.70 -8.61
N GLY A 738 35.69 -23.53 -7.40
CA GLY A 738 36.04 -22.45 -6.48
C GLY A 738 35.72 -21.05 -7.03
N ARG A 739 34.65 -20.92 -7.82
CA ARG A 739 34.24 -19.65 -8.46
C ARG A 739 32.73 -19.53 -8.62
N SER A 740 32.25 -18.30 -8.78
CA SER A 740 30.88 -18.02 -9.23
C SER A 740 30.78 -18.17 -10.76
N ARG A 741 29.72 -18.84 -11.23
CA ARG A 741 29.34 -18.97 -12.65
C ARG A 741 28.46 -17.79 -13.08
N ARG A 742 28.31 -17.54 -14.38
CA ARG A 742 27.37 -16.52 -14.89
C ARG A 742 25.90 -16.95 -14.69
N HIS A 743 25.59 -18.18 -15.08
CA HIS A 743 24.30 -18.83 -14.92
C HIS A 743 24.45 -20.13 -14.11
N PRO A 744 23.36 -20.75 -13.64
CA PRO A 744 23.45 -22.00 -12.88
C PRO A 744 24.21 -23.12 -13.60
N TRP A 745 23.95 -23.27 -14.89
CA TRP A 745 24.56 -24.29 -15.75
C TRP A 745 25.99 -23.96 -16.22
N GLY A 746 26.52 -22.77 -15.92
CA GLY A 746 27.83 -22.33 -16.40
C GLY A 746 27.79 -20.96 -17.06
N ASP A 747 28.70 -20.74 -18.02
CA ASP A 747 28.91 -19.45 -18.67
C ASP A 747 28.28 -19.36 -20.08
N ASP A 748 27.72 -20.47 -20.57
CA ASP A 748 26.95 -20.52 -21.82
C ASP A 748 25.66 -19.68 -21.74
N PRO A 749 25.25 -19.01 -22.84
CA PRO A 749 24.03 -18.23 -22.87
C PRO A 749 22.78 -19.10 -22.63
N PRO A 750 21.66 -18.51 -22.13
CA PRO A 750 20.41 -19.23 -21.97
C PRO A 750 19.86 -19.77 -23.30
N ASP A 751 19.28 -20.97 -23.27
CA ASP A 751 18.58 -21.56 -24.41
C ASP A 751 17.34 -22.37 -23.97
N ALA A 752 16.58 -22.82 -24.98
CA ALA A 752 15.35 -23.58 -24.83
C ALA A 752 15.43 -24.86 -23.98
N THR A 753 16.61 -25.45 -23.88
CA THR A 753 16.86 -26.70 -23.17
C THR A 753 17.27 -26.47 -21.72
N ARG A 754 17.62 -25.23 -21.35
CA ARG A 754 18.16 -24.86 -20.05
C ARG A 754 17.21 -24.03 -19.20
N ALA A 755 16.39 -23.18 -19.79
CA ALA A 755 15.44 -22.34 -19.06
C ALA A 755 14.22 -21.95 -19.91
N ASN A 756 13.11 -21.67 -19.23
CA ASN A 756 11.92 -21.06 -19.81
C ASN A 756 11.99 -19.54 -19.65
N LEU A 757 12.25 -18.82 -20.74
CA LEU A 757 12.46 -17.37 -20.77
C LEU A 757 11.86 -16.78 -22.06
N GLY A 758 11.74 -15.45 -22.11
CA GLY A 758 11.43 -14.72 -23.34
C GLY A 758 10.00 -14.91 -23.85
N GLN A 759 9.02 -15.08 -22.96
CA GLN A 759 7.58 -15.15 -23.29
C GLN A 759 7.14 -16.39 -24.09
N ARG A 760 8.02 -17.39 -24.22
CA ARG A 760 7.81 -18.52 -25.14
C ARG A 760 6.60 -19.41 -24.83
N ALA A 761 6.25 -19.54 -23.57
CA ALA A 761 5.15 -20.41 -23.13
C ALA A 761 3.95 -19.63 -22.55
N LEU A 762 4.13 -18.34 -22.26
CA LEU A 762 3.19 -17.51 -21.50
C LEU A 762 2.73 -18.12 -20.15
N ARG A 763 3.56 -18.99 -19.56
CA ARG A 763 3.35 -19.70 -18.29
C ARG A 763 4.66 -20.36 -17.83
N PRO A 764 4.79 -20.74 -16.54
CA PRO A 764 5.91 -21.56 -16.11
C PRO A 764 5.78 -22.99 -16.65
N ALA A 765 6.89 -23.67 -16.84
CA ALA A 765 6.96 -25.09 -17.17
C ALA A 765 6.78 -25.93 -15.89
N PRO A 766 6.42 -27.23 -16.01
CA PRO A 766 6.37 -28.14 -14.88
C PRO A 766 7.68 -28.12 -14.05
N ALA A 767 7.54 -28.21 -12.73
CA ALA A 767 8.65 -28.30 -11.81
C ALA A 767 9.49 -29.56 -12.12
N GLY A 768 10.79 -29.36 -12.37
CA GLY A 768 11.76 -30.38 -12.77
C GLY A 768 12.10 -30.43 -14.26
N ALA A 769 11.42 -29.66 -15.13
CA ALA A 769 11.50 -29.79 -16.60
C ALA A 769 12.86 -29.45 -17.24
N TYR A 770 13.74 -28.73 -16.54
CA TYR A 770 15.02 -28.27 -17.10
C TYR A 770 16.24 -28.85 -16.36
N PRO A 771 16.56 -30.15 -16.53
CA PRO A 771 17.72 -30.76 -15.88
C PRO A 771 19.06 -30.18 -16.37
N ARG A 772 19.14 -29.74 -17.64
CA ARG A 772 20.34 -29.08 -18.19
C ARG A 772 20.55 -27.67 -17.66
N GLY A 773 19.53 -27.10 -17.03
CA GLY A 773 19.58 -25.80 -16.35
C GLY A 773 20.01 -25.87 -14.89
N ALA A 774 20.42 -27.05 -14.40
CA ALA A 774 20.75 -27.22 -12.99
C ALA A 774 22.03 -26.46 -12.58
N SER A 775 22.05 -25.98 -11.34
CA SER A 775 23.25 -25.40 -10.71
C SER A 775 24.31 -26.46 -10.39
N ALA A 776 25.48 -26.03 -9.92
CA ALA A 776 26.53 -26.94 -9.44
C ALA A 776 26.05 -27.86 -8.30
N TYR A 777 25.04 -27.42 -7.54
CA TYR A 777 24.42 -28.20 -6.47
C TYR A 777 23.26 -29.09 -6.95
N GLY A 778 22.88 -29.01 -8.23
CA GLY A 778 21.76 -29.75 -8.79
C GLY A 778 20.39 -29.08 -8.61
N VAL A 779 20.35 -27.82 -8.18
CA VAL A 779 19.10 -27.04 -8.08
C VAL A 779 18.65 -26.63 -9.48
N ARG A 780 17.40 -26.93 -9.85
CA ARG A 780 16.83 -26.70 -11.18
C ARG A 780 15.91 -25.48 -11.17
N GLN A 781 15.74 -24.88 -12.35
CA GLN A 781 14.81 -23.75 -12.57
C GLN A 781 15.06 -22.57 -11.62
N LEU A 782 16.34 -22.29 -11.33
CA LEU A 782 16.74 -21.04 -10.68
C LEU A 782 16.73 -19.86 -11.66
N VAL A 783 16.62 -20.12 -12.97
CA VAL A 783 16.49 -19.06 -13.96
C VAL A 783 15.26 -19.34 -14.81
N GLY A 784 14.37 -18.35 -14.92
CA GLY A 784 13.10 -18.45 -15.64
C GLY A 784 11.96 -19.07 -14.84
N ASP A 785 10.87 -19.39 -15.52
CA ASP A 785 9.60 -19.83 -14.94
C ASP A 785 8.92 -18.80 -14.03
N VAL A 786 9.39 -18.60 -12.80
CA VAL A 786 8.81 -17.61 -11.87
C VAL A 786 9.90 -16.84 -11.16
N TRP A 787 9.65 -15.54 -10.92
CA TRP A 787 10.45 -14.81 -9.94
C TRP A 787 10.31 -15.46 -8.56
N GLU A 788 11.41 -15.73 -7.88
CA GLU A 788 11.39 -16.38 -6.56
C GLU A 788 11.55 -15.35 -5.44
N TRP A 789 10.52 -15.21 -4.59
CA TRP A 789 10.61 -14.39 -3.37
C TRP A 789 11.73 -14.87 -2.43
N THR A 790 12.51 -13.93 -1.92
CA THR A 790 13.53 -14.16 -0.88
C THR A 790 13.12 -13.51 0.43
N SER A 791 13.73 -13.89 1.55
CA SER A 791 13.50 -13.23 2.85
C SER A 791 14.18 -11.85 2.95
N SER A 792 15.03 -11.49 1.99
CA SER A 792 15.85 -10.28 2.04
C SER A 792 15.06 -9.00 1.73
N ASP A 793 15.27 -7.98 2.55
CA ASP A 793 14.90 -6.60 2.24
C ASP A 793 15.79 -6.06 1.12
N PHE A 794 15.28 -5.16 0.28
CA PHE A 794 16.10 -4.54 -0.77
C PHE A 794 17.06 -3.50 -0.19
N ARG A 795 18.35 -3.80 -0.21
CA ARG A 795 19.43 -2.90 0.26
C ARG A 795 20.63 -2.92 -0.70
N GLY A 796 21.41 -1.84 -0.70
CA GLY A 796 22.69 -1.79 -1.41
C GLY A 796 23.71 -2.76 -0.83
N TYR A 797 24.50 -3.40 -1.70
CA TYR A 797 25.63 -4.23 -1.28
C TYR A 797 26.72 -3.39 -0.59
N PRO A 798 27.60 -4.00 0.22
CA PRO A 798 28.78 -3.31 0.74
C PRO A 798 29.60 -2.67 -0.39
N GLY A 799 29.74 -1.34 -0.35
CA GLY A 799 30.44 -0.58 -1.39
C GLY A 799 29.57 -0.14 -2.57
N PHE A 800 28.24 -0.36 -2.52
CA PHE A 800 27.29 0.15 -3.51
C PHE A 800 27.47 1.64 -3.79
N ARG A 801 27.32 2.01 -5.07
CA ARG A 801 27.26 3.38 -5.55
C ARG A 801 26.22 3.48 -6.63
N SER A 802 25.28 4.41 -6.47
CA SER A 802 24.21 4.66 -7.43
C SER A 802 24.77 5.08 -8.78
N PHE A 803 24.27 4.48 -9.84
CA PHE A 803 24.73 4.77 -11.20
C PHE A 803 23.73 4.31 -12.27
N PRO A 804 23.44 5.13 -13.31
CA PRO A 804 23.90 6.51 -13.51
C PRO A 804 23.12 7.56 -12.71
N TYR A 805 22.02 7.15 -12.07
CA TYR A 805 21.12 8.00 -11.31
C TYR A 805 20.57 7.22 -10.10
N LYS A 806 20.08 7.91 -9.07
CA LYS A 806 19.70 7.28 -7.80
C LYS A 806 18.39 6.53 -7.88
N GLU A 807 17.53 7.02 -8.75
CA GLU A 807 16.13 6.68 -8.85
C GLU A 807 15.92 5.28 -9.45
N TYR A 808 16.95 4.64 -10.02
CA TYR A 808 16.84 3.23 -10.42
C TYR A 808 16.79 2.29 -9.21
N SER A 809 17.65 2.48 -8.21
CA SER A 809 17.83 1.54 -7.09
C SER A 809 17.77 2.16 -5.70
N GLU A 810 18.57 3.21 -5.45
CA GLU A 810 18.82 3.74 -4.10
C GLU A 810 17.54 4.21 -3.40
N VAL A 811 16.64 4.83 -4.16
CA VAL A 811 15.36 5.36 -3.64
C VAL A 811 14.40 4.27 -3.14
N PHE A 812 14.63 3.02 -3.54
CA PHE A 812 13.82 1.86 -3.12
C PHE A 812 14.48 1.04 -2.02
N PHE A 813 15.64 1.44 -1.51
CA PHE A 813 16.27 0.71 -0.41
C PHE A 813 15.48 0.86 0.88
N GLY A 814 15.19 -0.25 1.55
CA GLY A 814 14.42 -0.26 2.78
C GLY A 814 13.78 -1.61 3.06
N ALA A 815 13.04 -1.67 4.18
CA ALA A 815 12.29 -2.86 4.58
C ALA A 815 10.92 -2.96 3.88
N ASP A 816 10.51 -1.92 3.14
CA ASP A 816 9.22 -1.88 2.44
C ASP A 816 9.20 -2.75 1.19
N TYR A 817 10.37 -3.16 0.70
CA TYR A 817 10.55 -3.96 -0.51
C TYR A 817 11.27 -5.26 -0.18
N LYS A 818 10.83 -6.34 -0.83
CA LYS A 818 11.46 -7.66 -0.74
C LYS A 818 12.09 -8.02 -2.08
N VAL A 819 13.24 -8.68 -2.02
CA VAL A 819 14.00 -9.06 -3.22
C VAL A 819 13.42 -10.34 -3.83
N LEU A 820 13.30 -10.36 -5.16
CA LEU A 820 13.04 -11.54 -5.97
C LEU A 820 14.21 -11.85 -6.89
N ARG A 821 14.43 -13.14 -7.19
CA ARG A 821 15.57 -13.60 -8.01
C ARG A 821 15.12 -14.55 -9.12
N GLY A 822 15.99 -14.77 -10.10
CA GLY A 822 15.86 -15.80 -11.14
C GLY A 822 15.21 -15.40 -12.46
N GLY A 823 14.36 -14.38 -12.48
CA GLY A 823 13.54 -14.09 -13.67
C GLY A 823 12.34 -15.02 -13.77
N SER A 824 11.29 -14.57 -14.46
CA SER A 824 10.13 -15.40 -14.81
C SER A 824 10.20 -15.93 -16.24
N TRP A 825 9.22 -16.72 -16.66
CA TRP A 825 9.05 -17.11 -18.06
C TRP A 825 8.92 -15.89 -19.00
N ALA A 826 8.51 -14.73 -18.47
CA ALA A 826 8.38 -13.49 -19.22
C ALA A 826 9.72 -12.74 -19.33
N THR A 827 10.69 -12.99 -18.46
CA THR A 827 11.96 -12.24 -18.44
C THR A 827 12.79 -12.53 -19.70
N HIS A 828 13.39 -11.50 -20.29
CA HIS A 828 14.27 -11.66 -21.46
C HIS A 828 15.59 -12.35 -21.07
N PRO A 829 16.18 -13.23 -21.90
CA PRO A 829 17.46 -13.87 -21.62
C PRO A 829 18.59 -12.91 -21.24
N LEU A 830 18.64 -11.71 -21.82
CA LEU A 830 19.64 -10.69 -21.44
C LEU A 830 19.53 -10.25 -19.98
N ALA A 831 18.31 -10.20 -19.42
CA ALA A 831 18.05 -9.80 -18.04
C ALA A 831 18.04 -11.00 -17.06
N ALA A 832 18.16 -12.24 -17.56
CA ALA A 832 18.07 -13.48 -16.79
C ALA A 832 19.42 -13.91 -16.19
N ARG A 833 20.06 -13.02 -15.44
CA ARG A 833 21.37 -13.26 -14.81
C ARG A 833 21.23 -13.76 -13.38
N GLY A 834 22.17 -14.60 -12.94
CA GLY A 834 22.22 -15.06 -11.56
C GLY A 834 22.39 -13.94 -10.54
N THR A 835 22.90 -12.76 -10.93
CA THR A 835 23.08 -11.57 -10.08
C THR A 835 21.89 -10.61 -10.09
N PHE A 836 20.95 -10.72 -11.04
CA PHE A 836 19.90 -9.73 -11.25
C PHE A 836 18.94 -9.65 -10.06
N ARG A 837 18.75 -8.45 -9.50
CA ARG A 837 17.90 -8.23 -8.33
C ARG A 837 16.62 -7.53 -8.77
N ASN A 838 15.50 -8.24 -8.71
CA ASN A 838 14.19 -7.61 -8.80
C ASN A 838 13.69 -7.30 -7.37
N TRP A 839 12.79 -6.34 -7.22
CA TRP A 839 12.19 -5.99 -5.94
C TRP A 839 10.77 -5.49 -6.13
N ASP A 840 9.89 -5.79 -5.19
CA ASP A 840 8.56 -5.19 -5.15
C ASP A 840 8.04 -5.16 -3.70
N TYR A 841 6.95 -4.43 -3.48
CA TYR A 841 6.26 -4.44 -2.20
C TYR A 841 5.79 -5.87 -1.87
N PRO A 842 5.84 -6.30 -0.60
CA PRO A 842 5.54 -7.68 -0.20
C PRO A 842 4.08 -8.10 -0.46
N ILE A 843 3.19 -7.14 -0.70
CA ILE A 843 1.77 -7.36 -1.03
C ILE A 843 1.49 -7.60 -2.52
N ARG A 844 2.48 -7.40 -3.39
CA ARG A 844 2.30 -7.44 -4.85
C ARG A 844 2.28 -8.88 -5.34
N ARG A 845 1.39 -9.15 -6.28
CA ARG A 845 1.12 -10.50 -6.77
C ARG A 845 0.56 -10.57 -8.19
N GLN A 846 0.38 -9.42 -8.84
CA GLN A 846 0.12 -9.35 -10.27
C GLN A 846 1.36 -9.72 -11.09
N ILE A 847 2.56 -9.55 -10.51
CA ILE A 847 3.83 -10.01 -11.07
C ILE A 847 3.87 -11.53 -11.18
N PHE A 848 4.74 -12.05 -12.06
CA PHE A 848 4.95 -13.48 -12.30
C PHE A 848 5.84 -14.12 -11.22
N ALA A 849 5.42 -13.97 -9.96
CA ALA A 849 6.17 -14.40 -8.78
C ALA A 849 5.61 -15.70 -8.18
N GLY A 850 6.54 -16.57 -7.81
CA GLY A 850 6.39 -17.76 -7.00
C GLY A 850 7.48 -17.76 -5.92
N PHE A 851 7.88 -18.94 -5.46
CA PHE A 851 8.92 -19.06 -4.44
C PHE A 851 9.45 -20.49 -4.33
N ARG A 852 10.53 -20.61 -3.58
CA ARG A 852 11.21 -21.86 -3.23
C ARG A 852 11.55 -21.82 -1.75
N CYS A 853 11.54 -22.97 -1.08
CA CYS A 853 11.87 -23.02 0.33
C CYS A 853 13.34 -23.39 0.58
N ALA A 854 13.81 -22.99 1.75
CA ALA A 854 15.08 -23.37 2.34
C ALA A 854 14.88 -23.74 3.82
N ARG A 855 15.86 -24.40 4.40
CA ARG A 855 15.93 -24.67 5.85
C ARG A 855 17.37 -24.75 6.31
N ASP A 856 17.61 -24.47 7.57
CA ASP A 856 18.96 -24.55 8.14
C ASP A 856 19.47 -26.01 8.14
N ALA A 857 20.78 -26.19 7.97
CA ALA A 857 21.43 -27.47 8.22
C ALA A 857 21.68 -27.60 9.73
N ALA A 858 21.36 -28.77 10.30
CA ALA A 858 21.48 -29.05 11.72
C ALA A 858 22.93 -29.17 12.20
#